data_AF-A0A0W0RIJ0-F1
#
_entry.id   AF-A0A0W0RIJ0-F1
#
_cell.length_a   1.000
_cell.length_b   1.000
_cell.length_c   1.000
_cell.angle_alpha   90.00
_cell.angle_beta   90.00
_cell.angle_gamma   90.00
#
_symmetry.space_group_name_H-M   'P 1'
#
loop_
_entity.id
_entity.type
_entity.pdbx_description
1 polymer ?
#
loop_
_entity_poly.entity_id
_entity_poly.type
_entity_poly.pdbx_seq_one_letter_code
_entity_poly.pdbx_strand_id
1 'polypeptide(L)'
;MLSKEERFKQWRGIKFHAEQKALNSALLISNYVNSVDNLEVIKANAQTKYNDFNQYKALSWGTAVFVKFFIDEAIAQLPKTADKEIALLTHSSEAIATLYDNWKDNTAGNIFALIGNIEKLLALNSIPFTDRNQYKTFLLSSYMLFHIIQIAITQIENDWKAQIVVSLLVDLGQIKPKIDFFLLQVEKRMEQLKSEQPTKKTDDILPIAPDPLKPFKVLLSKRYLKVLGISPLDSAKSSQRATGLPIHKRLAPGTRLHQAKKPVKRSALDSLAALEADIEKVSSGIFSLIELRSKKVDFEAKIEAVNKLLLFAEENDKKITGRKDFLDFIEEHAQLLQILLEIAEEGSKQQLLEKIKQLKTLAESSDLSSEVLQRVSWVTSPIKVVYRTTTPQIVQSMIASTLPATLDSTCKTELKDLVNTCLLDLREKLKKKEHQITAINNRFFNQDEELKQLIAKESSEQLAALQKANEVMKESVRASSRLLTTVKENSSFLQSLQTKSQTLSTFIKLHDGFFVKISNFLAQYFSFFKTKTAKMIDDAAAWKIKVDGLIGEYQNIVDQGIRQIEFIPNLEDSIKIQIKSQFVAEEQQIRREKPNYINPNKRTVRLLMNNLSHLFAAKTQPLREQTNEAELDEEQSILVCL
;
A
#
# COMPACT_ATOMS: atom_id res chain seq x y z
N MET A 1 -8.45 -12.31 -18.54
CA MET A 1 -8.94 -13.67 -18.21
C MET A 1 -10.46 -13.66 -18.27
N LEU A 2 -11.07 -14.69 -18.85
CA LEU A 2 -12.54 -14.83 -18.85
C LEU A 2 -13.06 -15.06 -17.43
N SER A 3 -14.21 -14.45 -17.13
CA SER A 3 -14.93 -14.69 -15.87
C SER A 3 -15.44 -16.14 -15.79
N LYS A 4 -15.74 -16.63 -14.58
CA LYS A 4 -16.30 -17.97 -14.39
C LYS A 4 -17.64 -18.15 -15.10
N GLU A 5 -18.45 -17.09 -15.15
CA GLU A 5 -19.72 -17.08 -15.88
C GLU A 5 -19.50 -17.14 -17.41
N GLU A 6 -18.54 -16.40 -17.94
CA GLU A 6 -18.15 -16.46 -19.36
C GLU A 6 -17.61 -17.83 -19.75
N ARG A 7 -16.74 -18.43 -18.93
CA ARG A 7 -16.24 -19.80 -19.12
C ARG A 7 -17.38 -20.82 -19.12
N PHE A 8 -18.33 -20.68 -18.20
CA PHE A 8 -19.51 -21.56 -18.16
C PHE A 8 -20.38 -21.40 -19.39
N LYS A 9 -20.59 -20.16 -19.84
CA LYS A 9 -21.37 -19.86 -21.04
C LYS A 9 -20.69 -20.41 -22.30
N GLN A 10 -19.37 -20.29 -22.40
CA GLN A 10 -18.59 -20.87 -23.51
C GLN A 10 -18.68 -22.40 -23.51
N TRP A 11 -18.56 -23.04 -22.36
CA TRP A 11 -18.63 -24.50 -22.27
C TRP A 11 -20.04 -25.04 -22.51
N ARG A 12 -21.07 -24.46 -21.88
CA ARG A 12 -22.44 -24.99 -21.90
C ARG A 12 -23.28 -24.50 -23.06
N GLY A 13 -22.91 -23.38 -23.69
CA GLY A 13 -23.64 -22.78 -24.81
C GLY A 13 -25.12 -22.62 -24.50
N ILE A 14 -25.98 -23.31 -25.25
CA ILE A 14 -27.43 -23.25 -25.10
C ILE A 14 -27.96 -23.76 -23.75
N LYS A 15 -27.21 -24.64 -23.05
CA LYS A 15 -27.61 -25.20 -21.76
C LYS A 15 -27.34 -24.25 -20.58
N PHE A 16 -26.63 -23.15 -20.81
CA PHE A 16 -26.21 -22.18 -19.79
C PHE A 16 -27.34 -21.75 -18.85
N HIS A 17 -28.46 -21.26 -19.41
CA HIS A 17 -29.59 -20.76 -18.61
C HIS A 17 -30.30 -21.86 -17.81
N ALA A 18 -30.37 -23.08 -18.35
CA ALA A 18 -31.02 -24.20 -17.68
C ALA A 18 -30.20 -24.71 -16.48
N GLU A 19 -28.89 -24.53 -16.49
CA GLU A 19 -27.95 -25.07 -15.52
C GLU A 19 -27.45 -24.02 -14.51
N GLN A 20 -28.09 -22.85 -14.42
CA GLN A 20 -27.68 -21.74 -13.56
C GLN A 20 -27.50 -22.12 -12.08
N LYS A 21 -28.28 -23.09 -11.58
CA LYS A 21 -28.14 -23.57 -10.19
C LYS A 21 -26.81 -24.27 -9.93
N ALA A 22 -26.28 -24.98 -10.92
CA ALA A 22 -24.97 -25.62 -10.84
C ALA A 22 -23.87 -24.54 -10.80
N LEU A 23 -23.95 -23.54 -11.70
CA LEU A 23 -23.04 -22.39 -11.69
C LEU A 23 -23.05 -21.67 -10.34
N ASN A 24 -24.22 -21.34 -9.80
CA ASN A 24 -24.31 -20.64 -8.51
C ASN A 24 -23.70 -21.45 -7.35
N SER A 25 -23.88 -22.77 -7.35
CA SER A 25 -23.27 -23.65 -6.34
C SER A 25 -21.75 -23.71 -6.49
N ALA A 26 -21.25 -23.75 -7.73
CA ALA A 26 -19.81 -23.70 -8.03
C ALA A 26 -19.16 -22.39 -7.58
N LEU A 27 -19.87 -21.26 -7.75
CA LEU A 27 -19.41 -19.95 -7.29
C LEU A 27 -19.33 -19.88 -5.76
N LEU A 28 -20.27 -20.48 -5.01
CA LEU A 28 -20.17 -20.56 -3.56
C LEU A 28 -18.91 -21.31 -3.09
N ILE A 29 -18.60 -22.45 -3.73
CA ILE A 29 -17.40 -23.23 -3.43
C ILE A 29 -16.15 -22.41 -3.77
N SER A 30 -16.09 -21.83 -4.98
CA SER A 30 -14.94 -21.03 -5.42
C SER A 30 -14.71 -19.80 -4.53
N ASN A 31 -15.77 -19.08 -4.17
CA ASN A 31 -15.67 -17.91 -3.29
C ASN A 31 -15.14 -18.30 -1.92
N TYR A 32 -15.60 -19.43 -1.37
CA TYR A 32 -15.07 -19.93 -0.09
C TYR A 32 -13.59 -20.30 -0.20
N VAL A 33 -13.19 -21.08 -1.19
CA VAL A 33 -11.77 -21.47 -1.39
C VAL A 33 -10.88 -20.25 -1.55
N ASN A 34 -11.34 -19.24 -2.29
CA ASN A 34 -10.56 -18.03 -2.48
C ASN A 34 -10.58 -17.09 -1.26
N SER A 35 -11.44 -17.35 -0.26
CA SER A 35 -11.50 -16.56 0.99
C SER A 35 -10.60 -17.10 2.11
N VAL A 36 -10.03 -18.29 1.95
CA VAL A 36 -9.23 -18.96 2.98
C VAL A 36 -7.73 -18.89 2.69
N ASP A 37 -6.95 -18.64 3.74
CA ASP A 37 -5.50 -18.43 3.59
C ASP A 37 -4.68 -19.72 3.75
N ASN A 38 -5.26 -20.79 4.30
CA ASN A 38 -4.58 -22.05 4.60
C ASN A 38 -5.55 -23.25 4.68
N LEU A 39 -4.97 -24.47 4.66
CA LEU A 39 -5.71 -25.73 4.67
C LEU A 39 -6.45 -26.00 5.99
N GLU A 40 -5.93 -25.52 7.13
CA GLU A 40 -6.55 -25.76 8.45
C GLU A 40 -7.95 -25.14 8.53
N VAL A 41 -8.14 -23.97 7.92
CA VAL A 41 -9.45 -23.33 7.86
C VAL A 41 -10.45 -24.16 7.05
N ILE A 42 -10.00 -24.81 5.96
CA ILE A 42 -10.84 -25.72 5.18
C ILE A 42 -11.17 -26.95 6.01
N LYS A 43 -10.16 -27.58 6.62
CA LYS A 43 -10.31 -28.79 7.44
C LYS A 43 -11.30 -28.60 8.59
N ALA A 44 -11.24 -27.46 9.27
CA ALA A 44 -12.13 -27.14 10.39
C ALA A 44 -13.58 -26.84 9.98
N ASN A 45 -13.81 -26.34 8.75
CA ASN A 45 -15.10 -25.80 8.34
C ASN A 45 -15.77 -26.57 7.19
N ALA A 46 -15.08 -27.52 6.55
CA ALA A 46 -15.57 -28.23 5.37
C ALA A 46 -16.97 -28.83 5.58
N GLN A 47 -17.22 -29.46 6.72
CA GLN A 47 -18.52 -30.05 7.05
C GLN A 47 -19.64 -29.01 7.13
N THR A 48 -19.39 -27.88 7.80
CA THR A 48 -20.35 -26.78 7.92
C THR A 48 -20.61 -26.16 6.55
N LYS A 49 -19.55 -25.94 5.78
CA LYS A 49 -19.61 -25.31 4.46
C LYS A 49 -20.25 -26.20 3.39
N TYR A 50 -20.11 -27.51 3.50
CA TYR A 50 -20.78 -28.47 2.63
C TYR A 50 -22.29 -28.25 2.59
N ASN A 51 -22.91 -27.94 3.73
CA ASN A 51 -24.33 -27.63 3.79
C ASN A 51 -24.66 -26.28 3.13
N ASP A 52 -23.81 -25.26 3.33
CA ASP A 52 -23.96 -23.95 2.69
C ASP A 52 -23.90 -24.08 1.15
N PHE A 53 -22.99 -24.90 0.63
CA PHE A 53 -22.83 -25.12 -0.81
C PHE A 53 -24.06 -25.78 -1.46
N ASN A 54 -24.88 -26.49 -0.68
CA ASN A 54 -26.11 -27.09 -1.16
C ASN A 54 -27.32 -26.13 -1.16
N GLN A 55 -27.12 -24.83 -0.93
CA GLN A 55 -28.19 -23.82 -0.90
C GLN A 55 -29.09 -23.85 -2.15
N TYR A 56 -28.53 -24.10 -3.33
CA TYR A 56 -29.27 -24.17 -4.59
C TYR A 56 -29.76 -25.57 -4.98
N LYS A 57 -29.58 -26.58 -4.09
CA LYS A 57 -29.92 -28.00 -4.31
C LYS A 57 -29.27 -28.60 -5.55
N ALA A 58 -28.06 -28.14 -5.88
CA ALA A 58 -27.30 -28.58 -7.06
C ALA A 58 -25.83 -28.86 -6.70
N LEU A 59 -25.54 -29.27 -5.46
CA LEU A 59 -24.16 -29.44 -4.97
C LEU A 59 -23.32 -30.37 -5.83
N SER A 60 -23.83 -31.52 -6.25
CA SER A 60 -23.08 -32.49 -7.07
C SER A 60 -22.69 -31.90 -8.43
N TRP A 61 -23.65 -31.26 -9.11
CA TRP A 61 -23.42 -30.58 -10.39
C TRP A 61 -22.51 -29.35 -10.22
N GLY A 62 -22.72 -28.57 -9.16
CA GLY A 62 -21.88 -27.41 -8.83
C GLY A 62 -20.45 -27.79 -8.48
N THR A 63 -20.24 -28.94 -7.85
CA THR A 63 -18.90 -29.47 -7.58
C THR A 63 -18.19 -29.78 -8.88
N ALA A 64 -18.83 -30.48 -9.82
CA ALA A 64 -18.23 -30.76 -11.13
C ALA A 64 -17.90 -29.48 -11.93
N VAL A 65 -18.78 -28.47 -11.90
CA VAL A 65 -18.52 -27.15 -12.51
C VAL A 65 -17.35 -26.43 -11.82
N PHE A 66 -17.27 -26.48 -10.49
CA PHE A 66 -16.14 -25.94 -9.74
C PHE A 66 -14.82 -26.61 -10.13
N VAL A 67 -14.81 -27.94 -10.27
CA VAL A 67 -13.64 -28.69 -10.74
C VAL A 67 -13.22 -28.23 -12.13
N LYS A 68 -14.18 -28.13 -13.07
CA LYS A 68 -13.90 -27.65 -14.42
C LYS A 68 -13.24 -26.27 -14.40
N PHE A 69 -13.75 -25.35 -13.58
CA PHE A 69 -13.19 -23.99 -13.49
C PHE A 69 -11.76 -23.96 -13.00
N PHE A 70 -11.45 -24.57 -11.86
CA PHE A 70 -10.08 -24.44 -11.33
C PHE A 70 -9.06 -25.19 -12.20
N ILE A 71 -9.46 -26.27 -12.90
CA ILE A 71 -8.62 -26.96 -13.87
C ILE A 71 -8.37 -26.07 -15.10
N ASP A 72 -9.42 -25.49 -15.69
CA ASP A 72 -9.26 -24.60 -16.85
C ASP A 72 -8.52 -23.30 -16.50
N GLU A 73 -8.68 -22.81 -15.27
CA GLU A 73 -7.90 -21.68 -14.75
C GLU A 73 -6.44 -22.06 -14.63
N ALA A 74 -6.14 -23.24 -14.11
CA ALA A 74 -4.78 -23.76 -14.02
C ALA A 74 -4.12 -23.95 -15.39
N ILE A 75 -4.82 -24.52 -16.37
CA ILE A 75 -4.29 -24.66 -17.75
C ILE A 75 -3.89 -23.30 -18.33
N ALA A 76 -4.74 -22.28 -18.15
CA ALA A 76 -4.48 -20.93 -18.65
C ALA A 76 -3.33 -20.22 -17.92
N GLN A 77 -2.94 -20.69 -16.74
CA GLN A 77 -1.89 -20.13 -15.89
C GLN A 77 -0.53 -20.81 -16.06
N LEU A 78 -0.51 -22.02 -16.61
CA LEU A 78 0.73 -22.75 -16.85
C LEU A 78 1.55 -22.12 -17.99
N PRO A 79 2.89 -22.10 -17.88
CA PRO A 79 3.73 -21.66 -18.98
C PRO A 79 3.62 -22.64 -20.14
N LYS A 80 3.82 -22.15 -21.38
CA LYS A 80 3.80 -23.00 -22.59
C LYS A 80 4.84 -24.12 -22.58
N THR A 81 5.83 -24.07 -21.68
CA THR A 81 6.86 -25.10 -21.50
C THR A 81 6.43 -26.25 -20.60
N ALA A 82 5.26 -26.16 -19.94
CA ALA A 82 4.71 -27.18 -19.05
C ALA A 82 3.80 -28.18 -19.80
N ASP A 83 4.29 -28.74 -20.92
CA ASP A 83 3.50 -29.59 -21.82
C ASP A 83 2.88 -30.80 -21.12
N LYS A 84 3.58 -31.39 -20.15
CA LYS A 84 3.11 -32.57 -19.40
C LYS A 84 1.96 -32.21 -18.47
N GLU A 85 2.06 -31.10 -17.76
CA GLU A 85 1.05 -30.61 -16.84
C GLU A 85 -0.20 -30.14 -17.58
N ILE A 86 -0.01 -29.43 -18.70
CA ILE A 86 -1.10 -29.02 -19.59
C ILE A 86 -1.84 -30.25 -20.11
N ALA A 87 -1.13 -31.30 -20.55
CA ALA A 87 -1.75 -32.54 -21.03
C ALA A 87 -2.57 -33.24 -19.92
N LEU A 88 -2.02 -33.36 -18.71
CA LEU A 88 -2.71 -33.98 -17.58
C LEU A 88 -3.96 -33.21 -17.15
N LEU A 89 -3.89 -31.88 -17.09
CA LEU A 89 -5.03 -31.03 -16.74
C LEU A 89 -6.08 -31.01 -17.85
N THR A 90 -5.68 -30.98 -19.12
CA THR A 90 -6.59 -31.05 -20.26
C THR A 90 -7.39 -32.36 -20.23
N HIS A 91 -6.71 -33.49 -20.06
CA HIS A 91 -7.39 -34.79 -19.94
C HIS A 91 -8.32 -34.85 -18.72
N SER A 92 -7.95 -34.23 -17.60
CA SER A 92 -8.83 -34.13 -16.42
C SER A 92 -10.05 -33.24 -16.67
N SER A 93 -9.87 -32.16 -17.42
CA SER A 93 -10.93 -31.23 -17.84
C SER A 93 -11.95 -31.92 -18.75
N GLU A 94 -11.47 -32.74 -19.69
CA GLU A 94 -12.30 -33.58 -20.57
C GLU A 94 -13.07 -34.64 -19.78
N ALA A 95 -12.41 -35.36 -18.86
CA ALA A 95 -13.07 -36.37 -18.03
C ALA A 95 -14.21 -35.77 -17.19
N ILE A 96 -14.03 -34.58 -16.62
CA ILE A 96 -15.09 -33.86 -15.90
C ILE A 96 -16.21 -33.42 -16.84
N ALA A 97 -15.87 -32.95 -18.05
CA ALA A 97 -16.88 -32.55 -19.02
C ALA A 97 -17.77 -33.75 -19.41
N THR A 98 -17.17 -34.91 -19.67
CA THR A 98 -17.90 -36.15 -19.98
C THR A 98 -18.78 -36.59 -18.81
N LEU A 99 -18.23 -36.60 -17.58
CA LEU A 99 -19.02 -36.93 -16.38
C LEU A 99 -20.18 -35.95 -16.15
N TYR A 100 -19.99 -34.68 -16.50
CA TYR A 100 -21.02 -33.66 -16.37
C TYR A 100 -22.11 -33.80 -17.45
N ASP A 101 -21.76 -34.11 -18.69
CA ASP A 101 -22.74 -34.28 -19.76
C ASP A 101 -23.50 -35.62 -19.67
N ASN A 102 -22.82 -36.70 -19.31
CA ASN A 102 -23.43 -38.01 -19.10
C ASN A 102 -22.68 -38.83 -18.04
N TRP A 103 -23.06 -38.66 -16.78
CA TRP A 103 -22.43 -39.36 -15.66
C TRP A 103 -22.52 -40.89 -15.72
N LYS A 104 -23.40 -41.48 -16.54
CA LYS A 104 -23.54 -42.93 -16.70
C LYS A 104 -22.56 -43.52 -17.71
N ASP A 105 -21.95 -42.68 -18.53
CA ASP A 105 -21.01 -43.11 -19.55
C ASP A 105 -19.60 -43.23 -18.98
N ASN A 106 -19.06 -44.45 -19.00
CA ASN A 106 -17.72 -44.80 -18.52
C ASN A 106 -17.34 -44.13 -17.17
N THR A 107 -18.27 -44.10 -16.22
CA THR A 107 -18.13 -43.36 -14.94
C THR A 107 -16.87 -43.75 -14.19
N ALA A 108 -16.63 -45.06 -14.03
CA ALA A 108 -15.46 -45.60 -13.38
C ALA A 108 -14.17 -45.18 -14.09
N GLY A 109 -14.11 -45.33 -15.42
CA GLY A 109 -12.95 -44.95 -16.22
C GLY A 109 -12.61 -43.46 -16.10
N ASN A 110 -13.62 -42.59 -16.18
CA ASN A 110 -13.44 -41.15 -16.07
C ASN A 110 -13.01 -40.72 -14.64
N ILE A 111 -13.56 -41.33 -13.60
CA ILE A 111 -13.15 -41.08 -12.21
C ILE A 111 -11.71 -41.54 -11.98
N PHE A 112 -11.35 -42.75 -12.43
CA PHE A 112 -9.98 -43.25 -12.29
C PHE A 112 -8.98 -42.47 -13.14
N ALA A 113 -9.39 -41.97 -14.31
CA ALA A 113 -8.57 -41.06 -15.12
C ALA A 113 -8.30 -39.75 -14.39
N LEU A 114 -9.33 -39.13 -13.79
CA LEU A 114 -9.18 -37.89 -13.02
C LEU A 114 -8.26 -38.09 -11.81
N ILE A 115 -8.51 -39.14 -11.04
CA ILE A 115 -7.67 -39.53 -9.90
C ILE A 115 -6.23 -39.76 -10.37
N GLY A 116 -6.01 -40.60 -11.40
CA GLY A 116 -4.67 -40.92 -11.89
C GLY A 116 -3.92 -39.72 -12.47
N ASN A 117 -4.62 -38.77 -13.11
CA ASN A 117 -4.01 -37.53 -13.59
C ASN A 117 -3.60 -36.62 -12.44
N ILE A 118 -4.43 -36.50 -11.40
CA ILE A 118 -4.09 -35.73 -10.20
C ILE A 118 -2.92 -36.38 -9.44
N GLU A 119 -2.86 -37.72 -9.34
CA GLU A 119 -1.71 -38.46 -8.78
C GLU A 119 -0.42 -38.10 -9.51
N LYS A 120 -0.45 -38.18 -10.85
CA LYS A 120 0.70 -37.84 -11.69
C LYS A 120 1.12 -36.38 -11.52
N LEU A 121 0.15 -35.46 -11.45
CA LEU A 121 0.42 -34.03 -11.30
C LEU A 121 1.03 -33.70 -9.93
N LEU A 122 0.56 -34.34 -8.86
CA LEU A 122 1.12 -34.18 -7.52
C LEU A 122 2.46 -34.89 -7.32
N ALA A 123 2.82 -35.83 -8.19
CA ALA A 123 4.11 -36.53 -8.17
C ALA A 123 5.25 -35.77 -8.87
N LEU A 124 4.96 -34.69 -9.62
CA LEU A 124 5.98 -33.90 -10.30
C LEU A 124 6.80 -33.08 -9.29
N ASN A 125 8.12 -33.26 -9.26
CA ASN A 125 8.99 -32.59 -8.27
C ASN A 125 9.15 -31.07 -8.50
N SER A 126 8.64 -30.53 -9.60
CA SER A 126 8.64 -29.10 -9.92
C SER A 126 7.35 -28.43 -9.43
N ILE A 127 7.45 -27.15 -9.02
CA ILE A 127 6.28 -26.26 -8.92
C ILE A 127 5.89 -25.89 -10.36
N PRO A 128 4.72 -26.31 -10.85
CA PRO A 128 4.42 -26.20 -12.29
C PRO A 128 3.94 -24.80 -12.69
N PHE A 129 3.56 -23.96 -11.72
CA PHE A 129 3.10 -22.59 -11.94
C PHE A 129 4.24 -21.59 -11.78
N THR A 130 4.26 -20.57 -12.64
CA THR A 130 5.19 -19.44 -12.55
C THR A 130 4.93 -18.54 -11.34
N ASP A 131 3.68 -18.49 -10.88
CA ASP A 131 3.26 -17.75 -9.69
C ASP A 131 2.91 -18.71 -8.53
N ARG A 132 3.56 -18.50 -7.40
CA ARG A 132 3.36 -19.26 -6.15
C ARG A 132 1.94 -19.11 -5.61
N ASN A 133 1.29 -17.97 -5.80
CA ASN A 133 -0.09 -17.74 -5.36
C ASN A 133 -1.09 -18.52 -6.21
N GLN A 134 -0.81 -18.68 -7.51
CA GLN A 134 -1.61 -19.53 -8.39
C GLN A 134 -1.51 -20.99 -7.97
N TYR A 135 -0.30 -21.48 -7.67
CA TYR A 135 -0.12 -22.83 -7.16
C TYR A 135 -0.80 -23.05 -5.80
N LYS A 136 -0.70 -22.07 -4.88
CA LYS A 136 -1.40 -22.10 -3.58
C LYS A 136 -2.92 -22.20 -3.78
N THR A 137 -3.49 -21.41 -4.68
CA THR A 137 -4.92 -21.41 -4.99
C THR A 137 -5.36 -22.76 -5.59
N PHE A 138 -4.54 -23.34 -6.47
CA PHE A 138 -4.76 -24.67 -7.03
C PHE A 138 -4.78 -25.76 -5.95
N LEU A 139 -3.84 -25.70 -5.00
CA LEU A 139 -3.79 -26.64 -3.86
C LEU A 139 -4.99 -26.49 -2.93
N LEU A 140 -5.39 -25.26 -2.57
CA LEU A 140 -6.58 -25.02 -1.75
C LEU A 140 -7.86 -25.52 -2.44
N SER A 141 -7.98 -25.31 -3.75
CA SER A 141 -9.12 -25.78 -4.56
C SER A 141 -9.19 -27.30 -4.60
N SER A 142 -8.04 -27.95 -4.82
CA SER A 142 -7.92 -29.41 -4.81
C SER A 142 -8.26 -29.99 -3.44
N TYR A 143 -7.77 -29.36 -2.36
CA TYR A 143 -8.06 -29.79 -1.00
C TYR A 143 -9.56 -29.71 -0.67
N MET A 144 -10.22 -28.61 -1.05
CA MET A 144 -11.67 -28.46 -0.85
C MET A 144 -12.46 -29.51 -1.63
N LEU A 145 -12.08 -29.78 -2.89
CA LEU A 145 -12.70 -30.84 -3.69
C LEU A 145 -12.65 -32.18 -2.95
N PHE A 146 -11.47 -32.59 -2.49
CA PHE A 146 -11.31 -33.88 -1.81
C PHE A 146 -12.08 -33.96 -0.49
N HIS A 147 -12.19 -32.85 0.25
CA HIS A 147 -13.08 -32.77 1.42
C HIS A 147 -14.56 -32.93 1.05
N ILE A 148 -15.03 -32.28 -0.03
CA ILE A 148 -16.42 -32.45 -0.51
C ILE A 148 -16.68 -33.92 -0.87
N ILE A 149 -15.75 -34.57 -1.56
CA ILE A 149 -15.88 -35.98 -1.94
C ILE A 149 -15.85 -36.88 -0.70
N GLN A 150 -14.98 -36.64 0.27
CA GLN A 150 -14.90 -37.42 1.51
C GLN A 150 -16.21 -37.35 2.32
N ILE A 151 -16.81 -36.15 2.41
CA ILE A 151 -18.11 -35.96 3.06
C ILE A 151 -19.21 -36.68 2.28
N ALA A 152 -19.21 -36.59 0.95
CA ALA A 152 -20.18 -37.29 0.11
C ALA A 152 -20.09 -38.82 0.22
N ILE A 153 -18.87 -39.38 0.26
CA ILE A 153 -18.65 -40.82 0.49
C ILE A 153 -19.18 -41.22 1.87
N THR A 154 -18.90 -40.44 2.91
CA THR A 154 -19.40 -40.70 4.27
C THR A 154 -20.94 -40.67 4.31
N GLN A 155 -21.58 -39.76 3.57
CA GLN A 155 -23.04 -39.72 3.44
C GLN A 155 -23.59 -40.95 2.72
N ILE A 156 -22.92 -41.41 1.65
CA ILE A 156 -23.29 -42.64 0.95
C ILE A 156 -23.11 -43.85 1.87
N GLU A 157 -22.03 -43.92 2.65
CA GLU A 157 -21.77 -45.03 3.58
C GLU A 157 -22.85 -45.14 4.67
N ASN A 158 -23.45 -44.01 5.05
CA ASN A 158 -24.53 -43.96 6.04
C ASN A 158 -25.93 -44.29 5.45
N ASP A 159 -26.06 -44.42 4.12
CA ASP A 159 -27.29 -44.77 3.44
C ASP A 159 -27.13 -46.07 2.64
N TRP A 160 -27.65 -47.17 3.19
CA TRP A 160 -27.57 -48.51 2.60
C TRP A 160 -28.13 -48.57 1.16
N LYS A 161 -29.13 -47.74 0.81
CA LYS A 161 -29.68 -47.70 -0.56
C LYS A 161 -28.71 -47.03 -1.52
N ALA A 162 -28.05 -45.96 -1.07
CA ALA A 162 -27.02 -45.29 -1.85
C ALA A 162 -25.79 -46.18 -2.05
N GLN A 163 -25.39 -46.95 -1.04
CA GLN A 163 -24.27 -47.91 -1.15
C GLN A 163 -24.51 -48.96 -2.26
N ILE A 164 -25.71 -49.53 -2.33
CA ILE A 164 -26.04 -50.53 -3.36
C ILE A 164 -25.98 -49.91 -4.76
N VAL A 165 -26.53 -48.71 -4.94
CA VAL A 165 -26.54 -48.05 -6.26
C VAL A 165 -25.14 -47.63 -6.70
N VAL A 166 -24.31 -47.14 -5.77
CA VAL A 166 -22.96 -46.65 -6.09
C VAL A 166 -21.98 -47.80 -6.30
N SER A 167 -22.10 -48.90 -5.56
CA SER A 167 -21.25 -50.09 -5.73
C SER A 167 -21.39 -50.78 -7.09
N LEU A 168 -22.52 -50.58 -7.79
CA LEU A 168 -22.72 -51.03 -9.18
C LEU A 168 -21.90 -50.24 -10.20
N LEU A 169 -21.44 -49.03 -9.84
CA LEU A 169 -20.76 -48.11 -10.75
C LEU A 169 -19.29 -47.93 -10.39
N VAL A 170 -18.97 -47.91 -9.10
CA VAL A 170 -17.65 -47.54 -8.59
C VAL A 170 -17.35 -48.24 -7.26
N ASP A 171 -16.13 -48.77 -7.13
CA ASP A 171 -15.63 -49.34 -5.88
C ASP A 171 -15.15 -48.22 -4.92
N LEU A 172 -16.00 -47.86 -3.96
CA LEU A 172 -15.67 -46.85 -2.94
C LEU A 172 -14.49 -47.27 -2.03
N GLY A 173 -14.26 -48.57 -1.86
CA GLY A 173 -13.12 -49.11 -1.11
C GLY A 173 -11.78 -48.81 -1.78
N GLN A 174 -11.76 -48.66 -3.10
CA GLN A 174 -10.56 -48.25 -3.85
C GLN A 174 -10.38 -46.73 -3.91
N ILE A 175 -11.46 -45.96 -3.86
CA ILE A 175 -11.40 -44.50 -3.98
C ILE A 175 -11.02 -43.82 -2.66
N LYS A 176 -11.56 -44.29 -1.54
CA LYS A 176 -11.37 -43.67 -0.22
C LYS A 176 -9.88 -43.55 0.18
N PRO A 177 -9.05 -44.61 0.08
CA PRO A 177 -7.62 -44.51 0.38
C PRO A 177 -6.88 -43.52 -0.52
N LYS A 178 -7.31 -43.38 -1.78
CA LYS A 178 -6.72 -42.44 -2.72
C LYS A 178 -7.04 -40.99 -2.36
N ILE A 179 -8.27 -40.72 -1.91
CA ILE A 179 -8.67 -39.40 -1.40
C ILE A 179 -7.86 -39.02 -0.16
N ASP A 180 -7.72 -39.94 0.80
CA ASP A 180 -6.93 -39.70 2.01
C ASP A 180 -5.45 -39.44 1.66
N PHE A 181 -4.90 -40.22 0.71
CA PHE A 181 -3.57 -39.99 0.17
C PHE A 181 -3.43 -38.62 -0.48
N PHE A 182 -4.40 -38.16 -1.27
CA PHE A 182 -4.36 -36.84 -1.91
C PHE A 182 -4.39 -35.71 -0.90
N LEU A 183 -5.25 -35.80 0.12
CA LEU A 183 -5.30 -34.80 1.19
C LEU A 183 -3.93 -34.67 1.87
N LEU A 184 -3.29 -35.80 2.18
CA LEU A 184 -1.94 -35.82 2.76
C LEU A 184 -0.89 -35.21 1.81
N GLN A 185 -0.94 -35.52 0.51
CA GLN A 185 0.01 -34.96 -0.46
C GLN A 185 -0.16 -33.46 -0.64
N VAL A 186 -1.40 -32.97 -0.65
CA VAL A 186 -1.68 -31.53 -0.71
C VAL A 186 -1.19 -30.82 0.56
N GLU A 187 -1.39 -31.43 1.74
CA GLU A 187 -0.82 -30.92 3.01
C GLU A 187 0.70 -30.83 2.93
N LYS A 188 1.38 -31.91 2.49
CA LYS A 188 2.84 -31.95 2.33
C LYS A 188 3.36 -30.88 1.34
N ARG A 189 2.69 -30.71 0.20
CA ARG A 189 3.04 -29.68 -0.80
C ARG A 189 2.84 -28.27 -0.27
N MET A 190 1.78 -28.04 0.51
CA MET A 190 1.52 -26.77 1.16
C MET A 190 2.56 -26.45 2.26
N GLU A 191 3.10 -27.47 2.94
CA GLU A 191 4.21 -27.30 3.89
C GLU A 191 5.53 -26.99 3.20
N GLN A 192 5.83 -27.66 2.08
CA GLN A 192 7.01 -27.34 1.24
C GLN A 192 6.96 -25.89 0.75
N LEU A 193 5.77 -25.44 0.33
CA LEU A 193 5.48 -24.04 0.02
C LEU A 193 5.58 -23.09 1.21
N LYS A 194 5.69 -23.54 2.47
CA LYS A 194 6.00 -22.69 3.62
C LYS A 194 7.50 -22.71 3.92
N SER A 195 8.14 -23.88 3.78
CA SER A 195 9.58 -24.03 4.02
C SER A 195 10.46 -23.37 2.96
N GLU A 196 9.99 -23.25 1.71
CA GLU A 196 10.65 -22.50 0.63
C GLU A 196 10.32 -21.00 0.67
N GLN A 197 9.82 -20.46 1.77
CA GLN A 197 10.04 -19.03 2.01
C GLN A 197 11.56 -18.80 1.97
N PRO A 198 12.06 -17.75 1.30
CA PRO A 198 13.38 -17.28 1.60
C PRO A 198 13.33 -16.81 3.05
N THR A 199 13.63 -17.73 3.97
CA THR A 199 14.44 -17.34 5.10
C THR A 199 15.59 -16.59 4.46
N LYS A 200 15.62 -15.27 4.69
CA LYS A 200 16.84 -14.50 4.60
C LYS A 200 17.81 -15.17 5.57
N LYS A 201 18.42 -16.28 5.14
CA LYS A 201 19.76 -16.63 5.51
C LYS A 201 20.59 -15.58 4.79
N THR A 202 20.83 -14.51 5.55
CA THR A 202 22.10 -13.81 5.51
C THR A 202 23.20 -14.84 5.34
N ASP A 203 24.13 -14.52 4.47
CA ASP A 203 25.35 -15.25 4.14
C ASP A 203 25.23 -16.04 2.82
N ASP A 204 25.98 -15.54 1.83
CA ASP A 204 26.32 -16.11 0.53
C ASP A 204 25.42 -15.81 -0.68
N ILE A 205 25.27 -14.52 -1.04
CA ILE A 205 25.34 -14.05 -2.44
C ILE A 205 26.05 -12.68 -2.48
N LEU A 206 26.95 -12.50 -3.44
CA LEU A 206 27.73 -11.29 -3.77
C LEU A 206 26.99 -9.94 -3.59
N PRO A 207 27.73 -8.85 -3.31
CA PRO A 207 27.17 -7.58 -2.86
C PRO A 207 26.42 -6.85 -3.97
N ILE A 208 25.09 -7.00 -3.98
CA ILE A 208 24.22 -5.96 -4.51
C ILE A 208 24.45 -4.75 -3.60
N ALA A 209 24.82 -3.61 -4.20
CA ALA A 209 25.06 -2.37 -3.48
C ALA A 209 23.97 -2.16 -2.40
N PRO A 210 24.35 -1.92 -1.13
CA PRO A 210 23.37 -1.79 -0.05
C PRO A 210 22.40 -0.66 -0.41
N ASP A 211 21.09 -0.97 -0.48
CA ASP A 211 20.03 0.02 -0.68
C ASP A 211 20.27 1.17 0.32
N PRO A 212 20.65 2.37 -0.15
CA PRO A 212 21.08 3.47 0.72
C PRO A 212 19.92 3.95 1.62
N LEU A 213 18.67 3.70 1.21
CA LEU A 213 17.49 4.05 1.98
C LEU A 213 17.07 2.98 2.99
N LYS A 214 17.69 1.81 3.00
CA LYS A 214 17.33 0.69 3.88
C LYS A 214 17.27 1.06 5.36
N PRO A 215 18.24 1.82 5.94
CA PRO A 215 18.17 2.23 7.35
C PRO A 215 16.96 3.12 7.64
N PHE A 216 16.64 4.05 6.73
CA PHE A 216 15.47 4.93 6.84
C PHE A 216 14.17 4.15 6.74
N LYS A 217 14.06 3.23 5.77
CA LYS A 217 12.89 2.37 5.59
C LYS A 217 12.56 1.62 6.87
N VAL A 218 13.54 0.98 7.51
CA VAL A 218 13.33 0.23 8.77
C VAL A 218 12.81 1.13 9.90
N LEU A 219 13.39 2.32 10.08
CA LEU A 219 12.99 3.23 11.15
C LEU A 219 11.62 3.87 10.90
N LEU A 220 11.34 4.26 9.66
CA LEU A 220 10.04 4.79 9.26
C LEU A 220 8.95 3.73 9.36
N SER A 221 9.21 2.50 8.92
CA SER A 221 8.33 1.36 9.13
C SER A 221 7.97 1.18 10.61
N LYS A 222 8.97 1.18 11.50
CA LYS A 222 8.75 1.09 12.95
C LYS A 222 7.88 2.24 13.47
N ARG A 223 8.11 3.48 13.01
CA ARG A 223 7.30 4.65 13.35
C ARG A 223 5.85 4.51 12.86
N TYR A 224 5.66 4.13 11.60
CA TYR A 224 4.34 3.95 10.99
C TYR A 224 3.54 2.84 11.66
N LEU A 225 4.17 1.73 12.04
CA LEU A 225 3.52 0.68 12.82
C LEU A 225 3.07 1.18 14.21
N LYS A 226 3.87 2.02 14.89
CA LYS A 226 3.44 2.67 16.15
C LYS A 226 2.22 3.57 15.93
N VAL A 227 2.17 4.34 14.84
CA VAL A 227 1.02 5.22 14.50
C VAL A 227 -0.25 4.40 14.31
N LEU A 228 -0.12 3.22 13.71
CA LEU A 228 -1.20 2.22 13.56
C LEU A 228 -1.54 1.48 14.87
N GLY A 229 -0.87 1.80 15.99
CA GLY A 229 -1.13 1.20 17.30
C GLY A 229 -0.49 -0.17 17.51
N ILE A 230 0.43 -0.60 16.65
CA ILE A 230 1.20 -1.83 16.81
C ILE A 230 2.46 -1.50 17.60
N SER A 231 2.54 -1.96 18.85
CA SER A 231 3.82 -2.00 19.55
C SER A 231 4.62 -3.20 19.05
N PRO A 232 5.91 -3.06 18.72
CA PRO A 232 6.75 -4.21 18.43
C PRO A 232 6.70 -5.15 19.64
N LEU A 233 6.43 -6.43 19.43
CA LEU A 233 6.58 -7.43 20.48
C LEU A 233 8.04 -7.39 20.92
N ASP A 234 8.31 -6.86 22.12
CA ASP A 234 9.57 -7.10 22.82
C ASP A 234 9.63 -8.61 23.11
N SER A 235 10.28 -9.33 22.21
CA SER A 235 10.63 -10.73 22.35
C SER A 235 11.80 -10.88 23.33
N ALA A 236 11.59 -10.48 24.59
CA ALA A 236 12.52 -10.75 25.67
C ALA A 236 11.81 -10.64 27.03
N LYS A 237 11.16 -11.73 27.45
CA LYS A 237 11.28 -12.31 28.80
C LYS A 237 10.47 -13.60 28.92
N SER A 238 11.23 -14.69 28.74
CA SER A 238 11.23 -15.92 29.53
C SER A 238 9.93 -16.39 30.19
N SER A 239 9.53 -17.59 29.77
CA SER A 239 8.92 -18.62 30.61
C SER A 239 9.49 -18.62 32.03
N GLN A 240 8.61 -18.51 33.02
CA GLN A 240 8.79 -19.20 34.30
C GLN A 240 7.42 -19.61 34.83
N ARG A 241 7.28 -20.93 34.99
CA ARG A 241 6.18 -21.64 35.61
C ARG A 241 5.90 -21.10 37.01
N ALA A 242 4.62 -21.00 37.36
CA ALA A 242 4.15 -21.41 38.69
C ALA A 242 2.69 -21.86 38.62
N THR A 243 2.53 -23.17 38.69
CA THR A 243 1.36 -23.94 39.11
C THR A 243 0.68 -23.39 40.36
N GLY A 244 -0.67 -23.36 40.37
CA GLY A 244 -1.48 -23.17 41.59
C GLY A 244 -2.98 -23.08 41.30
N LEU A 245 -3.75 -24.05 41.82
CA LEU A 245 -5.21 -24.20 41.72
C LEU A 245 -6.02 -23.05 42.35
N PRO A 246 -7.35 -22.96 42.09
CA PRO A 246 -8.17 -21.76 42.30
C PRO A 246 -8.66 -21.63 43.74
N ILE A 247 -8.53 -20.42 44.31
CA ILE A 247 -9.16 -20.07 45.59
C ILE A 247 -10.28 -19.08 45.32
N HIS A 248 -11.51 -19.55 45.53
CA HIS A 248 -12.69 -18.72 45.76
C HIS A 248 -12.45 -17.78 46.95
N LYS A 249 -12.45 -16.46 46.72
CA LYS A 249 -12.71 -15.48 47.77
C LYS A 249 -13.84 -14.53 47.35
N ARG A 250 -14.89 -14.58 48.17
CA ARG A 250 -16.05 -13.68 48.27
C ARG A 250 -15.70 -12.23 47.93
N LEU A 251 -16.49 -11.64 47.04
CA LEU A 251 -16.62 -10.19 46.87
C LEU A 251 -17.20 -9.57 48.16
N ALA A 252 -16.54 -8.54 48.68
CA ALA A 252 -17.16 -7.53 49.53
C ALA A 252 -17.66 -6.37 48.65
N PRO A 253 -18.86 -5.81 48.90
CA PRO A 253 -19.41 -4.72 48.10
C PRO A 253 -18.85 -3.38 48.58
N GLY A 254 -18.18 -2.64 47.70
CA GLY A 254 -17.79 -1.26 48.00
C GLY A 254 -16.36 -0.93 47.63
N THR A 255 -16.02 -1.00 46.34
CA THR A 255 -14.89 -0.21 45.83
C THR A 255 -15.26 0.20 44.42
N ARG A 256 -15.51 1.50 44.23
CA ARG A 256 -15.69 2.10 42.92
C ARG A 256 -14.36 1.96 42.17
N LEU A 257 -14.21 0.85 41.45
CA LEU A 257 -13.23 0.75 40.37
C LEU A 257 -13.61 1.82 39.35
N HIS A 258 -12.78 2.85 39.27
CA HIS A 258 -12.69 3.71 38.11
C HIS A 258 -12.74 2.80 36.88
N GLN A 259 -13.82 2.95 36.10
CA GLN A 259 -13.89 2.36 34.78
C GLN A 259 -12.67 2.89 34.02
N ALA A 260 -11.66 2.04 33.88
CA ALA A 260 -10.65 2.21 32.85
C ALA A 260 -11.44 2.39 31.55
N LYS A 261 -11.44 3.61 31.01
CA LYS A 261 -11.98 3.92 29.70
C LYS A 261 -11.47 2.83 28.76
N LYS A 262 -12.36 1.96 28.29
CA LYS A 262 -12.05 1.01 27.22
C LYS A 262 -11.34 1.81 26.12
N PRO A 263 -10.17 1.39 25.63
CA PRO A 263 -9.51 2.08 24.55
C PRO A 263 -10.50 2.15 23.39
N VAL A 264 -10.80 3.36 22.94
CA VAL A 264 -11.59 3.59 21.73
C VAL A 264 -10.85 2.86 20.62
N LYS A 265 -11.41 1.74 20.12
CA LYS A 265 -10.88 1.09 18.93
C LYS A 265 -10.96 2.13 17.80
N ARG A 266 -9.81 2.66 17.37
CA ARG A 266 -9.74 3.48 16.15
C ARG A 266 -10.24 2.64 14.98
N SER A 267 -10.99 3.24 14.05
CA SER A 267 -11.37 2.52 12.84
C SER A 267 -10.15 2.35 11.90
N ALA A 268 -10.22 1.43 10.95
CA ALA A 268 -9.18 1.24 9.93
C ALA A 268 -8.97 2.53 9.12
N LEU A 269 -10.05 3.25 8.79
CA LEU A 269 -10.00 4.54 8.11
C LEU A 269 -9.36 5.64 8.99
N ASP A 270 -9.68 5.70 10.29
CA ASP A 270 -9.02 6.64 11.20
C ASP A 270 -7.51 6.35 11.34
N SER A 271 -7.15 5.07 11.27
CA SER A 271 -5.76 4.61 11.37
C SER A 271 -4.97 4.98 10.11
N LEU A 272 -5.59 4.83 8.93
CA LEU A 272 -5.02 5.30 7.66
C LEU A 272 -4.90 6.83 7.60
N ALA A 273 -5.89 7.57 8.08
CA ALA A 273 -5.82 9.03 8.15
C ALA A 273 -4.71 9.51 9.10
N ALA A 274 -4.53 8.84 10.23
CA ALA A 274 -3.42 9.11 11.14
C ALA A 274 -2.05 8.79 10.52
N LEU A 275 -1.96 7.70 9.75
CA LEU A 275 -0.76 7.32 9.02
C LEU A 275 -0.42 8.33 7.93
N GLU A 276 -1.39 8.75 7.12
CA GLU A 276 -1.21 9.78 6.09
C GLU A 276 -0.70 11.09 6.70
N ALA A 277 -1.30 11.53 7.80
CA ALA A 277 -0.88 12.75 8.49
C ALA A 277 0.56 12.68 9.03
N ASP A 278 0.99 11.51 9.50
CA ASP A 278 2.37 11.31 9.96
C ASP A 278 3.37 11.25 8.80
N ILE A 279 3.03 10.61 7.69
CA ILE A 279 3.85 10.60 6.46
C ILE A 279 4.00 12.02 5.91
N GLU A 280 2.91 12.77 5.81
CA GLU A 280 2.92 14.18 5.39
C GLU A 280 3.81 15.03 6.29
N LYS A 281 3.68 14.85 7.60
CA LYS A 281 4.53 15.52 8.59
C LYS A 281 6.01 15.21 8.37
N VAL A 282 6.38 13.95 8.15
CA VAL A 282 7.76 13.53 7.87
C VAL A 282 8.26 14.13 6.56
N SER A 283 7.48 14.04 5.48
CA SER A 283 7.85 14.54 4.15
C SER A 283 8.07 16.06 4.16
N SER A 284 7.13 16.82 4.73
CA SER A 284 7.24 18.28 4.94
C SER A 284 8.47 18.66 5.77
N GLY A 285 8.79 17.87 6.80
CA GLY A 285 9.99 18.06 7.61
C GLY A 285 11.28 17.86 6.82
N ILE A 286 11.36 16.80 6.00
CA ILE A 286 12.50 16.51 5.13
C ILE A 286 12.68 17.61 4.07
N PHE A 287 11.59 18.01 3.40
CA PHE A 287 11.61 19.09 2.41
C PHE A 287 12.19 20.39 2.97
N SER A 288 11.69 20.79 4.15
CA SER A 288 12.15 22.00 4.83
C SER A 288 13.63 21.90 5.24
N LEU A 289 14.11 20.72 5.63
CA LEU A 289 15.52 20.48 5.94
C LEU A 289 16.41 20.61 4.70
N ILE A 290 15.99 20.07 3.56
CA ILE A 290 16.74 20.17 2.29
C ILE A 290 16.88 21.65 1.90
N GLU A 291 15.80 22.42 1.96
CA GLU A 291 15.81 23.85 1.61
C GLU A 291 16.76 24.66 2.53
N LEU A 292 16.70 24.42 3.84
CA LEU A 292 17.58 25.11 4.80
C LEU A 292 19.04 24.70 4.65
N ARG A 293 19.34 23.43 4.36
CA ARG A 293 20.71 22.96 4.12
C ARG A 293 21.30 23.54 2.84
N SER A 294 20.51 23.62 1.77
CA SER A 294 20.93 24.29 0.53
C SER A 294 21.30 25.75 0.79
N LYS A 295 20.46 26.48 1.52
CA LYS A 295 20.75 27.87 1.92
C LYS A 295 21.98 27.99 2.84
N LYS A 296 22.22 27.00 3.71
CA LYS A 296 23.42 26.96 4.56
C LYS A 296 24.69 26.83 3.70
N VAL A 297 24.70 25.92 2.73
CA VAL A 297 25.83 25.72 1.81
C VAL A 297 26.09 26.99 0.98
N ASP A 298 25.04 27.66 0.51
CA ASP A 298 25.16 28.96 -0.19
C ASP A 298 25.82 30.02 0.69
N PHE A 299 25.41 30.14 1.97
CA PHE A 299 26.06 31.07 2.90
C PHE A 299 27.51 30.70 3.21
N GLU A 300 27.83 29.42 3.36
CA GLU A 300 29.21 28.95 3.58
C GLU A 300 30.11 29.29 2.38
N ALA A 301 29.63 29.06 1.15
CA ALA A 301 30.34 29.42 -0.07
C ALA A 301 30.57 30.93 -0.19
N LYS A 302 29.55 31.74 0.15
CA LYS A 302 29.65 33.21 0.19
C LYS A 302 30.66 33.69 1.24
N ILE A 303 30.63 33.11 2.44
CA ILE A 303 31.61 33.40 3.50
C ILE A 303 33.03 33.03 3.04
N GLU A 304 33.22 31.89 2.39
CA GLU A 304 34.52 31.48 1.85
C GLU A 304 35.03 32.46 0.79
N ALA A 305 34.18 32.85 -0.17
CA ALA A 305 34.53 33.82 -1.21
C ALA A 305 34.90 35.20 -0.62
N VAL A 306 34.12 35.71 0.33
CA VAL A 306 34.37 37.00 0.97
C VAL A 306 35.63 36.94 1.86
N ASN A 307 35.88 35.84 2.57
CA ASN A 307 37.14 35.65 3.31
C ASN A 307 38.35 35.57 2.36
N LYS A 308 38.24 34.91 1.21
CA LYS A 308 39.31 34.89 0.18
C LYS A 308 39.63 36.31 -0.29
N LEU A 309 38.61 37.13 -0.54
CA LEU A 309 38.79 38.53 -0.91
C LEU A 309 39.51 39.33 0.19
N LEU A 310 39.14 39.12 1.45
CA LEU A 310 39.81 39.76 2.59
C LEU A 310 41.29 39.36 2.67
N LEU A 311 41.58 38.05 2.57
CA LEU A 311 42.94 37.53 2.60
C LEU A 311 43.79 38.11 1.48
N PHE A 312 43.28 38.14 0.25
CA PHE A 312 44.00 38.75 -0.88
C PHE A 312 44.23 40.26 -0.68
N ALA A 313 43.27 40.98 -0.11
CA ALA A 313 43.44 42.40 0.21
C ALA A 313 44.54 42.62 1.27
N GLU A 314 44.56 41.79 2.31
CA GLU A 314 45.59 41.84 3.36
C GLU A 314 46.98 41.43 2.86
N GLU A 315 47.07 40.39 2.04
CA GLU A 315 48.32 39.96 1.42
C GLU A 315 48.87 41.02 0.48
N ASN A 316 48.01 41.64 -0.34
CA ASN A 316 48.41 42.75 -1.21
C ASN A 316 48.96 43.93 -0.40
N ASP A 317 48.38 44.22 0.77
CA ASP A 317 48.87 45.29 1.65
C ASP A 317 50.20 44.96 2.34
N LYS A 318 50.50 43.68 2.57
CA LYS A 318 51.77 43.20 3.15
C LYS A 318 52.93 43.19 2.12
N LYS A 319 52.66 43.24 0.82
CA LYS A 319 53.70 43.24 -0.23
C LYS A 319 54.57 44.50 -0.15
N ILE A 320 55.89 44.30 -0.11
CA ILE A 320 56.90 45.36 -0.12
C ILE A 320 57.16 45.85 -1.55
N THR A 321 57.19 44.92 -2.51
CA THR A 321 57.34 45.17 -3.95
C THR A 321 56.21 44.48 -4.71
N GLY A 322 55.70 45.08 -5.80
CA GLY A 322 54.60 44.51 -6.58
C GLY A 322 53.21 44.59 -5.91
N ARG A 323 53.02 45.56 -5.01
CA ARG A 323 51.69 45.90 -4.45
C ARG A 323 50.82 46.49 -5.55
N LYS A 324 49.60 45.99 -5.67
CA LYS A 324 48.61 46.46 -6.63
C LYS A 324 47.84 47.67 -6.08
N ASP A 325 47.61 48.64 -6.95
CA ASP A 325 46.67 49.73 -6.67
C ASP A 325 45.24 49.17 -6.71
N PHE A 326 44.29 49.92 -6.16
CA PHE A 326 42.94 49.42 -5.89
C PHE A 326 42.22 48.99 -7.16
N LEU A 327 42.38 49.70 -8.30
CA LEU A 327 41.78 49.30 -9.58
C LEU A 327 42.35 47.97 -10.11
N ASP A 328 43.68 47.83 -10.11
CA ASP A 328 44.34 46.60 -10.55
C ASP A 328 43.98 45.39 -9.65
N PHE A 329 43.81 45.65 -8.35
CA PHE A 329 43.38 44.65 -7.37
C PHE A 329 41.94 44.19 -7.60
N ILE A 330 40.99 45.12 -7.82
CA ILE A 330 39.59 44.75 -8.05
C ILE A 330 39.38 44.12 -9.44
N GLU A 331 40.21 44.43 -10.43
CA GLU A 331 40.17 43.81 -11.75
C GLU A 331 40.62 42.35 -11.69
N GLU A 332 41.73 42.06 -10.98
CA GLU A 332 42.20 40.69 -10.76
C GLU A 332 41.22 39.82 -9.96
N HIS A 333 40.49 40.42 -9.02
CA HIS A 333 39.55 39.72 -8.14
C HIS A 333 38.08 40.06 -8.42
N ALA A 334 37.75 40.43 -9.66
CA ALA A 334 36.43 40.93 -10.05
C ALA A 334 35.27 40.00 -9.68
N GLN A 335 35.47 38.68 -9.81
CA GLN A 335 34.44 37.68 -9.44
C GLN A 335 34.14 37.69 -7.93
N LEU A 336 35.15 37.83 -7.08
CA LEU A 336 34.97 37.89 -5.63
C LEU A 336 34.35 39.21 -5.19
N LEU A 337 34.71 40.31 -5.87
CA LEU A 337 34.08 41.62 -5.66
C LEU A 337 32.60 41.58 -6.06
N GLN A 338 32.26 40.94 -7.18
CA GLN A 338 30.88 40.78 -7.62
C GLN A 338 30.03 40.05 -6.56
N ILE A 339 30.55 38.95 -6.01
CA ILE A 339 29.89 38.21 -4.91
C ILE A 339 29.67 39.11 -3.68
N LEU A 340 30.67 39.94 -3.31
CA LEU A 340 30.52 40.89 -2.20
C LEU A 340 29.41 41.92 -2.48
N LEU A 341 29.37 42.48 -3.69
CA LEU A 341 28.39 43.50 -4.08
C LEU A 341 26.95 42.96 -4.17
N GLU A 342 26.78 41.66 -4.40
CA GLU A 342 25.48 40.99 -4.37
C GLU A 342 24.95 40.77 -2.95
N ILE A 343 25.85 40.72 -1.95
CA ILE A 343 25.52 40.46 -0.54
C ILE A 343 25.34 41.76 0.24
N ALA A 344 26.13 42.78 -0.11
CA ALA A 344 26.18 44.06 0.58
C ALA A 344 24.82 44.79 0.61
N GLU A 345 24.56 45.49 1.72
CA GLU A 345 23.44 46.41 1.80
C GLU A 345 23.59 47.53 0.77
N GLU A 346 22.46 47.93 0.18
CA GLU A 346 22.42 48.83 -0.97
C GLU A 346 23.10 50.19 -0.69
N GLY A 347 23.04 50.68 0.56
CA GLY A 347 23.73 51.91 0.97
C GLY A 347 25.26 51.81 0.95
N SER A 348 25.83 50.80 1.61
CA SER A 348 27.30 50.61 1.68
C SER A 348 27.89 50.18 0.33
N LYS A 349 27.11 49.43 -0.46
CA LYS A 349 27.41 49.08 -1.85
C LYS A 349 27.53 50.33 -2.73
N GLN A 350 26.56 51.25 -2.65
CA GLN A 350 26.57 52.48 -3.43
C GLN A 350 27.74 53.39 -3.05
N GLN A 351 28.09 53.48 -1.77
CA GLN A 351 29.28 54.20 -1.30
C GLN A 351 30.56 53.69 -1.99
N LEU A 352 30.79 52.38 -1.96
CA LEU A 352 31.99 51.79 -2.58
C LEU A 352 32.01 51.99 -4.10
N LEU A 353 30.85 51.82 -4.76
CA LEU A 353 30.73 52.02 -6.22
C LEU A 353 30.95 53.48 -6.63
N GLU A 354 30.48 54.44 -5.84
CA GLU A 354 30.71 55.86 -6.07
C GLU A 354 32.19 56.21 -5.96
N LYS A 355 32.89 55.65 -4.96
CA LYS A 355 34.34 55.81 -4.78
C LYS A 355 35.15 55.16 -5.90
N ILE A 356 34.76 53.95 -6.34
CA ILE A 356 35.34 53.31 -7.53
C ILE A 356 35.17 54.21 -8.75
N LYS A 357 33.99 54.79 -8.95
CA LYS A 357 33.70 55.69 -10.08
C LYS A 357 34.56 56.96 -10.01
N GLN A 358 34.65 57.60 -8.84
CA GLN A 358 35.53 58.76 -8.63
C GLN A 358 36.99 58.43 -8.96
N LEU A 359 37.47 57.26 -8.55
CA LEU A 359 38.83 56.81 -8.78
C LEU A 359 39.09 56.47 -10.26
N LYS A 360 38.11 55.91 -10.98
CA LYS A 360 38.17 55.71 -12.44
C LYS A 360 38.17 57.04 -13.22
N THR A 361 37.29 57.98 -12.87
CA THR A 361 37.25 59.30 -13.54
C THR A 361 38.53 60.11 -13.36
N LEU A 362 39.22 59.92 -12.23
CA LEU A 362 40.53 60.54 -11.98
C LEU A 362 41.66 59.84 -12.73
N ALA A 363 41.53 58.55 -13.05
CA ALA A 363 42.49 57.81 -13.86
C ALA A 363 42.33 58.08 -15.36
N GLU A 364 41.10 58.38 -15.83
CA GLU A 364 40.75 58.62 -17.23
C GLU A 364 40.85 60.09 -17.67
N SER A 365 40.88 61.05 -16.74
CA SER A 365 41.00 62.48 -17.08
C SER A 365 42.46 62.86 -17.37
N SER A 366 42.79 62.96 -18.65
CA SER A 366 44.10 63.40 -19.14
C SER A 366 44.36 64.92 -19.05
N ASP A 367 43.46 65.71 -18.46
CA ASP A 367 43.43 67.19 -18.58
C ASP A 367 43.37 67.99 -17.26
N LEU A 368 43.67 67.36 -16.11
CA LEU A 368 43.78 68.11 -14.85
C LEU A 368 45.23 68.24 -14.38
N SER A 369 45.60 69.51 -14.20
CA SER A 369 46.91 70.03 -13.83
C SER A 369 47.51 69.37 -12.58
N SER A 370 48.83 69.36 -12.60
CA SER A 370 49.82 68.66 -11.76
C SER A 370 49.74 68.83 -10.24
N GLU A 371 48.73 69.49 -9.66
CA GLU A 371 48.67 69.75 -8.22
C GLU A 371 47.87 68.68 -7.43
N VAL A 372 46.94 67.98 -8.07
CA VAL A 372 46.15 66.92 -7.42
C VAL A 372 46.66 65.52 -7.76
N LEU A 373 47.16 65.30 -8.98
CA LEU A 373 47.79 64.05 -9.42
C LEU A 373 49.17 63.78 -8.76
N GLN A 374 49.82 64.79 -8.18
CA GLN A 374 51.05 64.63 -7.39
C GLN A 374 50.83 63.98 -6.00
N ARG A 375 49.58 63.70 -5.60
CA ARG A 375 49.29 62.91 -4.38
C ARG A 375 49.14 61.41 -4.62
N VAL A 376 49.57 60.91 -5.79
CA VAL A 376 49.61 59.47 -6.08
C VAL A 376 51.06 58.97 -5.94
N SER A 377 51.24 58.03 -5.01
CA SER A 377 52.23 56.94 -4.84
C SER A 377 53.73 57.08 -5.22
N TRP A 378 54.11 57.75 -6.32
CA TRP A 378 55.42 57.58 -6.97
C TRP A 378 56.57 58.29 -6.22
N VAL A 379 56.34 59.46 -5.63
CA VAL A 379 57.35 60.22 -4.87
C VAL A 379 57.68 59.58 -3.50
N THR A 380 56.85 58.66 -3.03
CA THR A 380 57.11 57.92 -1.77
C THR A 380 57.65 56.51 -1.98
N SER A 381 57.73 56.00 -3.21
CA SER A 381 58.06 54.59 -3.47
C SER A 381 59.46 54.19 -2.97
N PRO A 382 60.56 54.94 -3.23
CA PRO A 382 61.87 54.57 -2.70
C PRO A 382 61.94 54.71 -1.18
N ILE A 383 61.38 55.79 -0.63
CA ILE A 383 61.39 56.08 0.81
C ILE A 383 60.54 55.07 1.58
N LYS A 384 59.36 54.67 1.07
CA LYS A 384 58.50 53.65 1.68
C LYS A 384 59.09 52.25 1.57
N VAL A 385 59.78 51.93 0.47
CA VAL A 385 60.45 50.62 0.30
C VAL A 385 61.65 50.50 1.25
N VAL A 386 62.50 51.54 1.36
CA VAL A 386 63.63 51.57 2.31
C VAL A 386 63.13 51.61 3.77
N TYR A 387 62.07 52.38 4.06
CA TYR A 387 61.47 52.46 5.39
C TYR A 387 60.80 51.15 5.82
N ARG A 388 60.08 50.46 4.93
CA ARG A 388 59.39 49.20 5.25
C ARG A 388 60.33 48.01 5.41
N THR A 389 61.50 48.03 4.78
CA THR A 389 62.51 46.96 4.89
C THR A 389 63.35 47.08 6.16
N THR A 390 63.38 48.24 6.82
CA THR A 390 64.27 48.53 7.95
C THR A 390 63.56 48.79 9.29
N THR A 391 62.23 48.98 9.29
CA THR A 391 61.48 49.37 10.52
C THR A 391 60.56 48.24 11.02
N PRO A 392 60.53 47.91 12.33
CA PRO A 392 59.61 46.90 12.90
C PRO A 392 58.12 47.21 12.67
N GLN A 393 57.29 46.18 12.50
CA GLN A 393 55.87 46.28 12.14
C GLN A 393 55.04 47.19 13.06
N ILE A 394 55.37 47.28 14.35
CA ILE A 394 54.68 48.10 15.36
C ILE A 394 54.82 49.61 15.07
N VAL A 395 55.93 50.04 14.47
CA VAL A 395 56.19 51.46 14.14
C VAL A 395 55.58 51.83 12.79
N GLN A 396 55.41 50.85 11.89
CA GLN A 396 54.77 51.06 10.59
C GLN A 396 53.27 51.34 10.72
N SER A 397 52.58 50.74 11.70
CA SER A 397 51.14 50.96 11.94
C SER A 397 50.84 52.33 12.59
N MET A 398 51.71 52.82 13.49
CA MET A 398 51.56 54.13 14.15
C MET A 398 51.69 55.35 13.22
N ILE A 399 52.43 55.22 12.12
CA ILE A 399 52.65 56.34 11.16
C ILE A 399 51.69 56.25 9.97
N ALA A 400 51.17 55.05 9.66
CA ALA A 400 50.07 54.91 8.69
C ALA A 400 48.80 55.67 9.14
N SER A 401 48.60 55.86 10.45
CA SER A 401 47.47 56.63 11.02
C SER A 401 47.65 58.16 10.98
N THR A 402 48.81 58.69 10.58
CA THR A 402 49.11 60.14 10.59
C THR A 402 49.34 60.76 9.21
N LEU A 403 49.33 59.96 8.13
CA LEU A 403 49.40 60.45 6.75
C LEU A 403 47.98 60.73 6.18
N PRO A 404 47.78 61.78 5.35
CA PRO A 404 46.49 61.99 4.70
C PRO A 404 46.16 60.80 3.81
N ALA A 405 44.98 60.21 4.01
CA ALA A 405 44.52 59.06 3.25
C ALA A 405 44.50 59.40 1.74
N THR A 406 45.24 58.63 0.93
CA THR A 406 45.09 58.67 -0.53
C THR A 406 43.75 58.05 -0.90
N LEU A 407 43.12 58.48 -2.00
CA LEU A 407 41.84 57.92 -2.47
C LEU A 407 41.91 56.38 -2.61
N ASP A 408 43.07 55.86 -3.04
CA ASP A 408 43.39 54.42 -3.07
C ASP A 408 43.30 53.76 -1.68
N SER A 409 43.91 54.37 -0.66
CA SER A 409 43.85 53.85 0.71
C SER A 409 42.44 53.93 1.30
N THR A 410 41.67 54.97 0.97
CA THR A 410 40.27 55.11 1.38
C THR A 410 39.41 54.00 0.77
N CYS A 411 39.56 53.72 -0.53
CA CYS A 411 38.82 52.63 -1.20
C CYS A 411 39.18 51.26 -0.64
N LYS A 412 40.47 51.02 -0.31
CA LYS A 412 40.92 49.77 0.32
C LYS A 412 40.34 49.60 1.73
N THR A 413 40.27 50.67 2.52
CA THR A 413 39.65 50.65 3.85
C THR A 413 38.15 50.42 3.74
N GLU A 414 37.43 51.14 2.87
CA GLU A 414 35.99 50.94 2.66
C GLU A 414 35.67 49.52 2.15
N LEU A 415 36.49 48.96 1.26
CA LEU A 415 36.34 47.56 0.83
C LEU A 415 36.47 46.60 2.02
N LYS A 416 37.48 46.78 2.89
CA LYS A 416 37.67 45.93 4.07
C LYS A 416 36.54 46.08 5.09
N ASP A 417 36.05 47.30 5.30
CA ASP A 417 34.92 47.57 6.18
C ASP A 417 33.63 46.92 5.65
N LEU A 418 33.38 47.03 4.34
CA LEU A 418 32.27 46.36 3.67
C LEU A 418 32.36 44.84 3.79
N VAL A 419 33.55 44.28 3.55
CA VAL A 419 33.85 42.85 3.68
C VAL A 419 33.58 42.37 5.11
N ASN A 420 34.09 43.06 6.13
CA ASN A 420 33.89 42.69 7.53
C ASN A 420 32.41 42.77 7.94
N THR A 421 31.70 43.81 7.50
CA THR A 421 30.26 43.97 7.76
C THR A 421 29.46 42.84 7.12
N CYS A 422 29.76 42.51 5.85
CA CYS A 422 29.11 41.40 5.15
C CYS A 422 29.41 40.05 5.83
N LEU A 423 30.65 39.82 6.28
CA LEU A 423 31.01 38.59 7.00
C LEU A 423 30.25 38.45 8.32
N LEU A 424 30.07 39.53 9.07
CA LEU A 424 29.28 39.51 10.31
C LEU A 424 27.82 39.16 10.02
N ASP A 425 27.19 39.83 9.05
CA ASP A 425 25.80 39.56 8.66
C ASP A 425 25.61 38.13 8.13
N LEU A 426 26.52 37.64 7.26
CA LEU A 426 26.48 36.26 6.76
C LEU A 426 26.62 35.24 7.88
N ARG A 427 27.50 35.47 8.86
CA ARG A 427 27.68 34.59 10.03
C ARG A 427 26.45 34.58 10.93
N GLU A 428 25.80 35.72 11.13
CA GLU A 428 24.52 35.79 11.86
C GLU A 428 23.41 35.05 11.12
N LYS A 429 23.29 35.27 9.81
CA LYS A 429 22.34 34.55 8.95
C LYS A 429 22.59 33.04 8.99
N LEU A 430 23.84 32.60 8.90
CA LEU A 430 24.23 31.19 9.00
C LEU A 430 23.85 30.61 10.36
N LYS A 431 24.19 31.29 11.47
CA LYS A 431 23.81 30.85 12.82
C LYS A 431 22.29 30.73 12.97
N LYS A 432 21.53 31.69 12.44
CA LYS A 432 20.06 31.62 12.42
C LYS A 432 19.55 30.40 11.64
N LYS A 433 20.18 30.05 10.52
CA LYS A 433 19.84 28.85 9.74
C LYS A 433 20.15 27.56 10.49
N GLU A 434 21.28 27.47 11.19
CA GLU A 434 21.61 26.30 12.02
C GLU A 434 20.60 26.08 13.16
N HIS A 435 20.15 27.16 13.79
CA HIS A 435 19.08 27.09 14.79
C HIS A 435 17.76 26.60 14.17
N GLN A 436 17.41 27.09 12.97
CA GLN A 436 16.22 26.63 12.24
C GLN A 436 16.31 25.15 11.87
N ILE A 437 17.46 24.67 11.37
CA ILE A 437 17.70 23.25 11.06
C ILE A 437 17.51 22.39 12.32
N THR A 438 18.09 22.80 13.45
CA THR A 438 17.97 22.09 14.72
C THR A 438 16.52 22.07 15.23
N ALA A 439 15.81 23.20 15.11
CA ALA A 439 14.41 23.31 15.50
C ALA A 439 13.49 22.41 14.67
N ILE A 440 13.69 22.35 13.34
CA ILE A 440 12.94 21.45 12.46
C ILE A 440 13.26 19.99 12.80
N ASN A 441 14.53 19.64 12.98
CA ASN A 441 14.92 18.27 13.30
C ASN A 441 14.26 17.80 14.61
N ASN A 442 14.21 18.67 15.63
CA ASN A 442 13.51 18.39 16.88
C ASN A 442 11.98 18.36 16.71
N ARG A 443 11.37 19.23 15.91
CA ARG A 443 9.92 19.29 15.74
C ARG A 443 9.33 18.06 15.05
N PHE A 444 10.04 17.51 14.06
CA PHE A 444 9.52 16.45 13.19
C PHE A 444 9.99 15.04 13.60
N PHE A 445 11.13 14.93 14.29
CA PHE A 445 11.79 13.65 14.57
C PHE A 445 12.09 13.40 16.06
N ASN A 446 11.60 14.22 17.00
CA ASN A 446 11.82 14.00 18.44
C ASN A 446 11.29 12.67 18.99
N GLN A 447 10.34 12.03 18.31
CA GLN A 447 9.75 10.77 18.77
C GLN A 447 10.63 9.55 18.47
N ASP A 448 11.61 9.68 17.56
CA ASP A 448 12.50 8.60 17.16
C ASP A 448 13.95 9.12 17.08
N GLU A 449 14.68 9.03 18.19
CA GLU A 449 16.06 9.55 18.29
C GLU A 449 17.03 8.93 17.27
N GLU A 450 16.86 7.64 16.95
CA GLU A 450 17.64 6.98 15.89
C GLU A 450 17.41 7.63 14.52
N LEU A 451 16.15 7.91 14.17
CA LEU A 451 15.78 8.55 12.91
C LEU A 451 16.28 10.00 12.85
N LYS A 452 16.17 10.72 13.96
CA LYS A 452 16.70 12.09 14.11
C LYS A 452 18.20 12.17 13.91
N GLN A 453 18.96 11.23 14.49
CA GLN A 453 20.41 11.16 14.30
C GLN A 453 20.79 10.80 12.86
N LEU A 454 20.05 9.88 12.25
CA LEU A 454 20.27 9.46 10.86
C LEU A 454 20.04 10.63 9.90
N ILE A 455 18.89 11.31 10.02
CA ILE A 455 18.55 12.50 9.21
C ILE A 455 19.58 13.62 9.42
N ALA A 456 20.07 13.83 10.63
CA ALA A 456 21.06 14.86 10.92
C ALA A 456 22.38 14.67 10.17
N LYS A 457 22.79 13.42 9.91
CA LYS A 457 24.07 13.09 9.28
C LYS A 457 24.00 12.91 7.76
N GLU A 458 22.81 12.73 7.21
CA GLU A 458 22.63 12.30 5.82
C GLU A 458 22.84 13.43 4.79
N SER A 459 23.18 13.08 3.55
CA SER A 459 23.31 14.06 2.45
C SER A 459 21.96 14.60 1.97
N SER A 460 21.95 15.81 1.38
CA SER A 460 20.74 16.42 0.81
C SER A 460 20.15 15.60 -0.34
N GLU A 461 20.98 14.91 -1.13
CA GLU A 461 20.54 14.05 -2.23
C GLU A 461 19.79 12.82 -1.71
N GLN A 462 20.31 12.17 -0.67
CA GLN A 462 19.65 11.02 -0.04
C GLN A 462 18.36 11.44 0.68
N LEU A 463 18.33 12.62 1.31
CA LEU A 463 17.10 13.18 1.86
C LEU A 463 16.04 13.45 0.78
N ALA A 464 16.43 13.93 -0.40
CA ALA A 464 15.50 14.13 -1.51
C ALA A 464 14.93 12.79 -2.03
N ALA A 465 15.78 11.76 -2.13
CA ALA A 465 15.33 10.40 -2.47
C ALA A 465 14.37 9.83 -1.41
N LEU A 466 14.64 10.07 -0.12
CA LEU A 466 13.77 9.69 0.99
C LEU A 466 12.43 10.42 0.96
N GLN A 467 12.43 11.72 0.69
CA GLN A 467 11.22 12.51 0.53
C GLN A 467 10.35 11.93 -0.59
N LYS A 468 10.94 11.66 -1.76
CA LYS A 468 10.22 11.06 -2.90
C LYS A 468 9.63 9.70 -2.55
N ALA A 469 10.37 8.86 -1.83
CA ALA A 469 9.86 7.56 -1.37
C ALA A 469 8.67 7.71 -0.40
N ASN A 470 8.72 8.68 0.51
CA ASN A 470 7.62 8.98 1.44
C ASN A 470 6.38 9.53 0.72
N GLU A 471 6.56 10.36 -0.30
CA GLU A 471 5.46 10.86 -1.13
C GLU A 471 4.74 9.73 -1.89
N VAL A 472 5.51 8.79 -2.46
CA VAL A 472 4.95 7.60 -3.12
C VAL A 472 4.19 6.72 -2.12
N MET A 473 4.72 6.56 -0.90
CA MET A 473 4.03 5.85 0.19
C MET A 473 2.71 6.57 0.58
N LYS A 474 2.73 7.91 0.68
CA LYS A 474 1.54 8.71 0.99
C LYS A 474 0.42 8.49 -0.03
N GLU A 475 0.74 8.52 -1.32
CA GLU A 475 -0.24 8.23 -2.37
C GLU A 475 -0.78 6.80 -2.28
N SER A 476 0.07 5.85 -1.90
CA SER A 476 -0.35 4.46 -1.70
C SER A 476 -1.30 4.31 -0.49
N VAL A 477 -1.08 5.08 0.59
CA VAL A 477 -1.99 5.18 1.74
C VAL A 477 -3.32 5.84 1.35
N ARG A 478 -3.29 6.90 0.53
CA ARG A 478 -4.50 7.55 0.00
C ARG A 478 -5.33 6.61 -0.86
N ALA A 479 -4.68 5.86 -1.75
CA ALA A 479 -5.33 4.82 -2.55
C ALA A 479 -5.98 3.76 -1.64
N SER A 480 -5.26 3.32 -0.59
CA SER A 480 -5.82 2.41 0.42
C SER A 480 -7.07 2.97 1.10
N SER A 481 -7.06 4.26 1.48
CA SER A 481 -8.20 4.91 2.11
C SER A 481 -9.42 4.99 1.19
N ARG A 482 -9.22 5.29 -0.10
CA ARG A 482 -10.30 5.32 -1.10
C ARG A 482 -10.91 3.93 -1.27
N LEU A 483 -10.06 2.92 -1.47
CA LEU A 483 -10.48 1.52 -1.59
C LEU A 483 -11.29 1.08 -0.37
N LEU A 484 -10.78 1.30 0.85
CA LEU A 484 -11.50 0.92 2.08
C LEU A 484 -12.83 1.64 2.22
N THR A 485 -12.92 2.90 1.79
CA THR A 485 -14.19 3.65 1.80
C THR A 485 -15.20 3.01 0.85
N THR A 486 -14.80 2.71 -0.38
CA THR A 486 -15.66 2.02 -1.37
C THR A 486 -16.09 0.64 -0.88
N VAL A 487 -15.17 -0.14 -0.31
CA VAL A 487 -15.48 -1.48 0.24
C VAL A 487 -16.47 -1.37 1.41
N LYS A 488 -16.31 -0.38 2.29
CA LYS A 488 -17.21 -0.15 3.43
C LYS A 488 -18.62 0.25 2.99
N GLU A 489 -18.74 1.13 2.00
CA GLU A 489 -20.03 1.52 1.42
C GLU A 489 -20.74 0.33 0.76
N ASN A 490 -20.01 -0.43 -0.07
CA ASN A 490 -20.52 -1.65 -0.69
C ASN A 490 -20.92 -2.70 0.36
N SER A 491 -20.15 -2.87 1.44
CA SER A 491 -20.48 -3.82 2.51
C SER A 491 -21.72 -3.41 3.30
N SER A 492 -21.88 -2.11 3.58
CA SER A 492 -23.08 -1.56 4.22
C SER A 492 -24.33 -1.81 3.36
N PHE A 493 -24.23 -1.62 2.05
CA PHE A 493 -25.31 -1.92 1.11
C PHE A 493 -25.61 -3.42 1.03
N LEU A 494 -24.57 -4.25 0.97
CA LEU A 494 -24.68 -5.71 0.99
C LEU A 494 -25.44 -6.20 2.23
N GLN A 495 -25.14 -5.66 3.42
CA GLN A 495 -25.84 -6.00 4.65
C GLN A 495 -27.33 -5.62 4.60
N SER A 496 -27.65 -4.45 4.02
CA SER A 496 -29.04 -4.04 3.78
C SER A 496 -29.77 -5.03 2.86
N LEU A 497 -29.13 -5.47 1.77
CA LEU A 497 -29.71 -6.46 0.86
C LEU A 497 -29.89 -7.83 1.53
N GLN A 498 -28.91 -8.29 2.30
CA GLN A 498 -29.00 -9.55 3.06
C GLN A 498 -30.17 -9.52 4.05
N THR A 499 -30.39 -8.40 4.74
CA THR A 499 -31.53 -8.20 5.65
C THR A 499 -32.87 -8.27 4.90
N LYS A 500 -32.95 -7.65 3.70
CA LYS A 500 -34.14 -7.72 2.83
C LYS A 500 -34.40 -9.15 2.34
N SER A 501 -33.37 -9.88 1.90
CA SER A 501 -33.50 -11.29 1.49
C SER A 501 -33.92 -12.21 2.63
N GLN A 502 -33.38 -12.00 3.84
CA GLN A 502 -33.77 -12.74 5.03
C GLN A 502 -35.23 -12.48 5.40
N THR A 503 -35.70 -11.23 5.30
CA THR A 503 -37.10 -10.85 5.52
C THR A 503 -38.04 -11.59 4.56
N LEU A 504 -37.70 -11.64 3.26
CA LEU A 504 -38.45 -12.40 2.27
C LEU A 504 -38.43 -13.91 2.57
N SER A 505 -37.27 -14.45 2.95
CA SER A 505 -37.10 -15.86 3.29
C SER A 505 -37.97 -16.28 4.48
N THR A 506 -38.00 -15.48 5.54
CA THR A 506 -38.82 -15.73 6.72
C THR A 506 -40.30 -15.65 6.37
N PHE A 507 -40.71 -14.68 5.53
CA PHE A 507 -42.09 -14.57 5.06
C PHE A 507 -42.53 -15.80 4.24
N ILE A 508 -41.69 -16.25 3.29
CA ILE A 508 -41.95 -17.44 2.50
C ILE A 508 -42.11 -18.65 3.42
N LYS A 509 -41.18 -18.87 4.36
CA LYS A 509 -41.27 -20.00 5.32
C LYS A 509 -42.54 -19.97 6.17
N LEU A 510 -42.95 -18.79 6.64
CA LEU A 510 -44.10 -18.64 7.53
C LEU A 510 -45.44 -18.84 6.81
N HIS A 511 -45.50 -18.53 5.51
CA HIS A 511 -46.75 -18.55 4.74
C HIS A 511 -46.82 -19.65 3.67
N ASP A 512 -45.73 -20.35 3.34
CA ASP A 512 -45.69 -21.51 2.42
C ASP A 512 -46.22 -22.80 3.09
N GLY A 513 -47.43 -22.69 3.65
CA GLY A 513 -48.14 -23.80 4.28
C GLY A 513 -48.80 -24.75 3.26
N PHE A 514 -49.30 -25.87 3.76
CA PHE A 514 -49.97 -26.92 2.97
C PHE A 514 -51.04 -26.39 2.00
N PHE A 515 -51.91 -25.48 2.45
CA PHE A 515 -52.97 -24.89 1.63
C PHE A 515 -52.46 -23.98 0.50
N VAL A 516 -51.31 -23.33 0.68
CA VAL A 516 -50.69 -22.52 -0.38
C VAL A 516 -50.07 -23.43 -1.45
N LYS A 517 -49.49 -24.56 -1.06
CA LYS A 517 -48.97 -25.57 -1.99
C LYS A 517 -50.08 -26.22 -2.82
N ILE A 518 -51.22 -26.53 -2.20
CA ILE A 518 -52.41 -27.02 -2.93
C ILE A 518 -52.95 -25.94 -3.88
N SER A 519 -53.07 -24.69 -3.42
CA SER A 519 -53.50 -23.56 -4.26
C SER A 519 -52.57 -23.35 -5.46
N ASN A 520 -51.25 -23.43 -5.27
CA ASN A 520 -50.26 -23.33 -6.35
C ASN A 520 -50.28 -24.54 -7.29
N PHE A 521 -50.51 -25.75 -6.79
CA PHE A 521 -50.65 -26.96 -7.60
C PHE A 521 -51.91 -26.91 -8.48
N LEU A 522 -53.06 -26.56 -7.90
CA LEU A 522 -54.32 -26.41 -8.65
C LEU A 522 -54.27 -25.25 -9.64
N ALA A 523 -53.52 -24.18 -9.32
CA ALA A 523 -53.30 -23.05 -10.23
C ALA A 523 -52.51 -23.43 -11.51
N GLN A 524 -51.84 -24.59 -11.56
CA GLN A 524 -51.22 -25.11 -12.79
C GLN A 524 -52.26 -25.53 -13.83
N TYR A 525 -53.46 -25.92 -13.38
CA TYR A 525 -54.55 -26.40 -14.24
C TYR A 525 -55.62 -25.31 -14.46
N PHE A 526 -55.93 -24.51 -13.42
CA PHE A 526 -56.86 -23.39 -13.56
C PHE A 526 -56.43 -22.16 -12.73
N SER A 527 -56.24 -21.02 -13.41
CA SER A 527 -55.66 -19.80 -12.83
C SER A 527 -56.47 -19.18 -11.67
N PHE A 528 -57.78 -19.44 -11.59
CA PHE A 528 -58.65 -18.92 -10.52
C PHE A 528 -58.40 -19.56 -9.14
N PHE A 529 -57.72 -20.70 -9.05
CA PHE A 529 -57.33 -21.32 -7.77
C PHE A 529 -56.15 -20.62 -7.09
N LYS A 530 -55.51 -19.65 -7.75
CA LYS A 530 -54.37 -18.92 -7.21
C LYS A 530 -54.83 -17.88 -6.19
N THR A 531 -54.64 -18.17 -4.91
CA THR A 531 -55.03 -17.23 -3.84
C THR A 531 -54.11 -16.01 -3.80
N LYS A 532 -54.61 -14.89 -3.25
CA LYS A 532 -53.83 -13.66 -3.04
C LYS A 532 -52.56 -13.89 -2.20
N THR A 533 -52.61 -14.84 -1.26
CA THR A 533 -51.43 -15.23 -0.45
C THR A 533 -50.43 -16.02 -1.29
N ALA A 534 -50.89 -16.98 -2.09
CA ALA A 534 -50.03 -17.77 -2.98
C ALA A 534 -49.30 -16.90 -4.01
N LYS A 535 -50.02 -15.97 -4.67
CA LYS A 535 -49.42 -14.97 -5.56
C LYS A 535 -48.34 -14.13 -4.87
N MET A 536 -48.60 -13.69 -3.63
CA MET A 536 -47.65 -12.87 -2.88
C MET A 536 -46.39 -13.65 -2.44
N ILE A 537 -46.49 -14.97 -2.26
CA ILE A 537 -45.33 -15.85 -2.01
C ILE A 537 -44.51 -16.03 -3.28
N ASP A 538 -45.15 -16.26 -4.43
CA ASP A 538 -44.47 -16.36 -5.72
C ASP A 538 -43.73 -15.06 -6.06
N ASP A 539 -44.38 -13.91 -5.85
CA ASP A 539 -43.78 -12.58 -6.04
C ASP A 539 -42.60 -12.37 -5.07
N ALA A 540 -42.75 -12.74 -3.80
CA ALA A 540 -41.66 -12.66 -2.81
C ALA A 540 -40.49 -13.59 -3.16
N ALA A 541 -40.76 -14.79 -3.70
CA ALA A 541 -39.74 -15.71 -4.16
C ALA A 541 -38.99 -15.19 -5.39
N ALA A 542 -39.70 -14.59 -6.34
CA ALA A 542 -39.10 -13.94 -7.52
C ALA A 542 -38.21 -12.76 -7.11
N TRP A 543 -38.67 -11.91 -6.18
CA TRP A 543 -37.85 -10.82 -5.64
C TRP A 543 -36.65 -11.33 -4.85
N LYS A 544 -36.80 -12.40 -4.07
CA LYS A 544 -35.68 -13.02 -3.35
C LYS A 544 -34.60 -13.47 -4.31
N ILE A 545 -34.94 -14.13 -5.42
CA ILE A 545 -33.96 -14.56 -6.43
C ILE A 545 -33.19 -13.36 -6.99
N LYS A 546 -33.88 -12.26 -7.33
CA LYS A 546 -33.22 -11.03 -7.83
C LYS A 546 -32.29 -10.41 -6.79
N VAL A 547 -32.75 -10.31 -5.54
CA VAL A 547 -31.95 -9.78 -4.43
C VAL A 547 -30.73 -10.66 -4.15
N ASP A 548 -30.87 -11.98 -4.16
CA ASP A 548 -29.76 -12.92 -3.95
C ASP A 548 -28.72 -12.84 -5.07
N GLY A 549 -29.15 -12.60 -6.32
CA GLY A 549 -28.24 -12.31 -7.43
C GLY A 549 -27.40 -11.05 -7.17
N LEU A 550 -28.05 -9.95 -6.79
CA LEU A 550 -27.38 -8.68 -6.47
C LEU A 550 -26.47 -8.80 -5.22
N ILE A 551 -26.87 -9.60 -4.23
CA ILE A 551 -26.01 -9.95 -3.08
C ILE A 551 -24.72 -10.61 -3.56
N GLY A 552 -24.81 -11.54 -4.51
CA GLY A 552 -23.64 -12.21 -5.10
C GLY A 552 -22.68 -11.22 -5.77
N GLU A 553 -23.19 -10.25 -6.53
CA GLU A 553 -22.38 -9.22 -7.19
C GLU A 553 -21.65 -8.33 -6.18
N TYR A 554 -22.37 -7.80 -5.18
CA TYR A 554 -21.78 -6.95 -4.14
C TYR A 554 -20.78 -7.72 -3.28
N GLN A 555 -21.05 -8.98 -2.97
CA GLN A 555 -20.16 -9.81 -2.17
C GLN A 555 -18.85 -10.08 -2.91
N ASN A 556 -18.91 -10.38 -4.21
CA ASN A 556 -17.70 -10.53 -5.03
C ASN A 556 -16.84 -9.26 -5.05
N ILE A 557 -17.46 -8.08 -5.17
CA ILE A 557 -16.74 -6.80 -5.21
C ILE A 557 -16.13 -6.43 -3.85
N VAL A 558 -16.86 -6.68 -2.76
CA VAL A 558 -16.31 -6.50 -1.39
C VAL A 558 -15.12 -7.44 -1.18
N ASP A 559 -15.24 -8.72 -1.55
CA ASP A 559 -14.15 -9.70 -1.41
C ASP A 559 -12.94 -9.33 -2.28
N GLN A 560 -13.17 -8.88 -3.52
CA GLN A 560 -12.13 -8.41 -4.42
C GLN A 560 -11.44 -7.16 -3.87
N GLY A 561 -12.19 -6.18 -3.37
CA GLY A 561 -11.62 -4.97 -2.77
C GLY A 561 -10.81 -5.26 -1.52
N ILE A 562 -11.23 -6.21 -0.67
CA ILE A 562 -10.42 -6.66 0.47
C ILE A 562 -9.11 -7.32 0.01
N ARG A 563 -9.12 -8.07 -1.10
CA ARG A 563 -7.89 -8.65 -1.68
C ARG A 563 -6.98 -7.62 -2.30
N GLN A 564 -7.52 -6.57 -2.92
CA GLN A 564 -6.74 -5.49 -3.51
C GLN A 564 -5.83 -4.79 -2.49
N ILE A 565 -6.17 -4.82 -1.19
CA ILE A 565 -5.31 -4.33 -0.09
C ILE A 565 -3.93 -5.02 -0.08
N GLU A 566 -3.85 -6.29 -0.46
CA GLU A 566 -2.58 -7.04 -0.48
C GLU A 566 -1.65 -6.58 -1.61
N PHE A 567 -2.23 -6.08 -2.70
CA PHE A 567 -1.53 -5.69 -3.91
C PHE A 567 -1.20 -4.20 -3.99
N ILE A 568 -1.52 -3.41 -2.95
CA ILE A 568 -1.22 -1.98 -2.97
C ILE A 568 0.31 -1.79 -3.03
N PRO A 569 0.83 -1.10 -4.06
CA PRO A 569 2.26 -0.94 -4.23
C PRO A 569 2.86 -0.08 -3.11
N ASN A 570 4.16 -0.22 -2.89
CA ASN A 570 4.97 0.62 -1.98
C ASN A 570 4.63 0.57 -0.48
N LEU A 571 3.50 0.00 -0.08
CA LEU A 571 3.19 -0.30 1.32
C LEU A 571 3.91 -1.58 1.79
N GLU A 572 4.39 -1.55 3.03
CA GLU A 572 4.97 -2.73 3.66
C GLU A 572 3.90 -3.77 4.02
N ASP A 573 4.22 -5.05 3.89
CA ASP A 573 3.30 -6.15 4.17
C ASP A 573 2.75 -6.12 5.60
N SER A 574 3.55 -5.70 6.57
CA SER A 574 3.14 -5.56 7.97
C SER A 574 2.00 -4.54 8.13
N ILE A 575 2.07 -3.42 7.41
CA ILE A 575 1.03 -2.38 7.38
C ILE A 575 -0.22 -2.89 6.67
N LYS A 576 -0.07 -3.55 5.51
CA LYS A 576 -1.18 -4.14 4.74
C LYS A 576 -1.96 -5.16 5.58
N ILE A 577 -1.26 -6.08 6.23
CA ILE A 577 -1.85 -7.11 7.09
C ILE A 577 -2.63 -6.45 8.24
N GLN A 578 -2.06 -5.42 8.87
CA GLN A 578 -2.75 -4.72 9.96
C GLN A 578 -4.05 -4.07 9.48
N ILE A 579 -3.99 -3.26 8.40
CA ILE A 579 -5.16 -2.57 7.84
C ILE A 579 -6.25 -3.57 7.47
N LYS A 580 -5.88 -4.66 6.76
CA LYS A 580 -6.80 -5.73 6.38
C LYS A 580 -7.45 -6.37 7.61
N SER A 581 -6.65 -6.74 8.61
CA SER A 581 -7.16 -7.41 9.82
C SER A 581 -8.11 -6.53 10.63
N GLN A 582 -7.80 -5.24 10.76
CA GLN A 582 -8.61 -4.26 11.48
C GLN A 582 -9.93 -4.02 10.74
N PHE A 583 -9.88 -3.83 9.43
CA PHE A 583 -11.05 -3.66 8.59
C PHE A 583 -11.98 -4.89 8.64
N VAL A 584 -11.44 -6.09 8.49
CA VAL A 584 -12.22 -7.34 8.59
C VAL A 584 -12.85 -7.50 9.98
N ALA A 585 -12.12 -7.14 11.04
CA ALA A 585 -12.65 -7.19 12.41
C ALA A 585 -13.80 -6.19 12.63
N GLU A 586 -13.72 -4.99 12.06
CA GLU A 586 -14.79 -3.98 12.08
C GLU A 586 -16.04 -4.47 11.35
N GLU A 587 -15.88 -4.98 10.14
CA GLU A 587 -16.97 -5.56 9.34
C GLU A 587 -17.64 -6.74 10.05
N GLN A 588 -16.86 -7.62 10.68
CA GLN A 588 -17.41 -8.71 11.49
C GLN A 588 -18.18 -8.21 12.72
N GLN A 589 -17.73 -7.10 13.33
CA GLN A 589 -18.40 -6.53 14.49
C GLN A 589 -19.75 -5.93 14.10
N ILE A 590 -19.83 -5.23 12.97
CA ILE A 590 -21.08 -4.70 12.40
C ILE A 590 -22.05 -5.84 12.02
N ARG A 591 -21.54 -6.95 11.47
CA ARG A 591 -22.37 -8.14 11.15
C ARG A 591 -22.91 -8.86 12.39
N ARG A 592 -22.25 -8.74 13.55
CA ARG A 592 -22.66 -9.41 14.80
C ARG A 592 -23.75 -8.65 15.57
N GLU A 593 -24.01 -7.39 15.23
CA GLU A 593 -25.17 -6.67 15.76
C GLU A 593 -26.45 -7.37 15.28
N LYS A 594 -27.07 -8.15 16.18
CA LYS A 594 -28.16 -9.07 15.86
C LYS A 594 -29.28 -8.32 15.13
N PRO A 595 -29.77 -8.82 13.98
CA PRO A 595 -31.01 -8.32 13.42
C PRO A 595 -32.13 -8.59 14.41
N ASN A 596 -32.84 -7.54 14.83
CA ASN A 596 -34.06 -7.68 15.60
C ASN A 596 -34.98 -8.66 14.85
N TYR A 597 -35.40 -9.73 15.52
CA TYR A 597 -36.21 -10.77 14.91
C TYR A 597 -37.62 -10.23 14.65
N ILE A 598 -37.81 -9.60 13.49
CA ILE A 598 -39.10 -9.09 13.06
C ILE A 598 -39.83 -10.25 12.37
N ASN A 599 -40.99 -10.64 12.90
CA ASN A 599 -41.89 -11.54 12.19
C ASN A 599 -42.55 -10.77 11.04
N PRO A 600 -42.21 -11.03 9.76
CA PRO A 600 -42.63 -10.19 8.67
C PRO A 600 -44.11 -10.43 8.34
N ASN A 601 -44.94 -9.40 8.51
CA ASN A 601 -46.35 -9.46 8.13
C ASN A 601 -46.57 -9.10 6.65
N LYS A 602 -47.79 -9.38 6.14
CA LYS A 602 -48.17 -9.16 4.73
C LYS A 602 -48.02 -7.71 4.24
N ARG A 603 -48.11 -6.71 5.12
CA ARG A 603 -47.98 -5.29 4.78
C ARG A 603 -46.51 -4.90 4.62
N THR A 604 -45.67 -5.33 5.56
CA THR A 604 -44.22 -5.09 5.53
C THR A 604 -43.58 -5.67 4.28
N VAL A 605 -43.98 -6.88 3.87
CA VAL A 605 -43.43 -7.52 2.67
C VAL A 605 -43.91 -6.87 1.38
N ARG A 606 -45.15 -6.36 1.33
CA ARG A 606 -45.63 -5.56 0.20
C ARG A 606 -44.85 -4.27 0.02
N LEU A 607 -44.59 -3.54 1.11
CA LEU A 607 -43.77 -2.33 1.08
C LEU A 607 -42.32 -2.65 0.68
N LEU A 608 -41.77 -3.76 1.18
CA LEU A 608 -40.43 -4.22 0.79
C LEU A 608 -40.35 -4.53 -0.70
N MET A 609 -41.31 -5.27 -1.27
CA MET A 609 -41.34 -5.58 -2.69
C MET A 609 -41.49 -4.32 -3.57
N ASN A 610 -42.27 -3.33 -3.13
CA ASN A 610 -42.35 -2.04 -3.82
C ASN A 610 -41.01 -1.30 -3.78
N ASN A 611 -40.36 -1.24 -2.61
CA ASN A 611 -39.04 -0.62 -2.47
C ASN A 611 -37.98 -1.34 -3.33
N LEU A 612 -38.02 -2.67 -3.42
CA LEU A 612 -37.17 -3.45 -4.31
C LEU A 612 -37.48 -3.14 -5.78
N SER A 613 -38.75 -2.98 -6.15
CA SER A 613 -39.12 -2.57 -7.50
C SER A 613 -38.49 -1.23 -7.89
N HIS A 614 -38.48 -0.25 -6.99
CA HIS A 614 -37.80 1.02 -7.23
C HIS A 614 -36.28 0.88 -7.32
N LEU A 615 -35.67 0.09 -6.44
CA LEU A 615 -34.22 -0.17 -6.43
C LEU A 615 -33.77 -0.82 -7.75
N PHE A 616 -34.45 -1.86 -8.20
CA PHE A 616 -34.12 -2.53 -9.46
C PHE A 616 -34.47 -1.70 -10.71
N ALA A 617 -35.46 -0.81 -10.64
CA ALA A 617 -35.71 0.17 -11.70
C ALA A 617 -34.59 1.22 -11.82
N ALA A 618 -33.97 1.59 -10.70
CA ALA A 618 -32.83 2.51 -10.66
C ALA A 618 -31.50 1.90 -11.14
N LYS A 619 -31.47 0.61 -11.55
CA LYS A 619 -30.26 -0.12 -12.00
C LYS A 619 -29.08 0.06 -11.05
N THR A 620 -29.30 -0.11 -9.74
CA THR A 620 -28.24 0.09 -8.74
C THR A 620 -27.07 -0.86 -9.00
N GLN A 621 -25.89 -0.32 -9.28
CA GLN A 621 -24.66 -1.08 -9.48
C GLN A 621 -23.72 -0.87 -8.31
N PRO A 622 -22.85 -1.86 -8.00
CA PRO A 622 -21.81 -1.70 -7.01
C PRO A 622 -20.87 -0.55 -7.36
N LEU A 623 -20.41 0.19 -6.34
CA LEU A 623 -19.38 1.20 -6.53
C LEU A 623 -18.07 0.49 -6.91
N ARG A 624 -17.47 0.92 -8.03
CA ARG A 624 -16.13 0.50 -8.43
C ARG A 624 -15.18 1.65 -8.20
N GLU A 625 -13.97 1.34 -7.75
CA GLU A 625 -12.90 2.32 -7.66
C GLU A 625 -12.58 2.79 -9.09
N GLN A 626 -12.67 4.10 -9.33
CA GLN A 626 -12.16 4.69 -10.57
C GLN A 626 -10.64 4.63 -10.50
N THR A 627 -10.04 3.55 -10.98
CA THR A 627 -8.66 3.63 -11.48
C THR A 627 -8.65 4.72 -12.56
N ASN A 628 -7.69 5.64 -12.51
CA ASN A 628 -7.46 6.67 -13.54
C ASN A 628 -7.27 6.01 -14.92
N GLU A 629 -8.33 5.58 -15.59
CA GLU A 629 -8.30 5.16 -17.00
C GLU A 629 -8.05 6.37 -17.90
N ALA A 630 -8.33 7.59 -17.41
CA ALA A 630 -8.07 8.84 -18.14
C ALA A 630 -6.58 9.15 -18.39
N GLU A 631 -5.66 8.69 -17.52
CA GLU A 631 -4.20 8.90 -17.75
C GLU A 631 -3.61 7.86 -18.71
N LEU A 632 -4.20 6.67 -18.81
CA LEU A 632 -3.78 5.64 -19.76
C LEU A 632 -4.27 5.92 -21.19
N ASP A 633 -5.42 6.58 -21.35
CA ASP A 633 -5.94 6.98 -22.66
C ASP A 633 -5.23 8.22 -23.24
N GLU A 634 -4.69 9.12 -22.39
CA GLU A 634 -3.86 10.24 -22.84
C GLU A 634 -2.44 9.79 -23.26
N GLU A 635 -1.81 8.85 -22.55
CA GLU A 635 -0.52 8.30 -22.99
C GLU A 635 -0.64 7.46 -24.28
N GLN A 636 -1.78 6.78 -24.50
CA GLN A 636 -2.04 6.08 -25.76
C GLN A 636 -2.41 7.04 -26.92
N SER A 637 -3.02 8.19 -26.64
CA SER A 637 -3.30 9.19 -27.68
C SER A 637 -2.06 9.96 -28.11
N ILE A 638 -1.07 10.15 -27.22
CA ILE A 638 0.20 10.81 -27.55
C ILE A 638 1.14 9.87 -28.34
N LEU A 639 1.06 8.55 -28.09
CA LEU A 639 1.81 7.53 -28.84
C LEU A 639 1.26 7.19 -30.23
N VAL A 640 0.09 7.74 -30.61
CA VAL A 640 -0.48 7.62 -31.96
C VAL A 640 -0.19 8.86 -32.82
N CYS A 641 0.44 9.90 -32.26
CA CYS A 641 0.77 11.16 -32.95
C CYS A 641 2.28 11.49 -32.99
N LEU A 642 3.16 10.53 -32.71
CA LEU A 642 4.60 10.56 -33.02
C LEU A 642 4.94 9.32 -33.86
#